data_AF-A0A0E0MH84-F1
#
_entry.id   AF-A0A0E0MH84-F1
#
_cell.length_a   1.000
_cell.length_b   1.000
_cell.length_c   1.000
_cell.angle_alpha   90.00
_cell.angle_beta   90.00
_cell.angle_gamma   90.00
#
_symmetry.space_group_name_H-M   'P 1'
#
loop_
_entity.id
_entity.type
_entity.pdbx_description
1 polymer ?
#
loop_
_entity_poly.entity_id
_entity_poly.type
_entity_poly.pdbx_seq_one_letter_code
_entity_poly.pdbx_strand_id
1 'polypeptide(L)'
;MAATAALFFAGKSVATPAISFIVNKAFSYLSEWHQAEGMKVVKDRLLRRLNQIQAVYDAVDRQQINEQSDALDKWLWEFRDAVEGAEDVLDEIDYYKLEEEAGVHNLELEVAKYTSEGNMVNKLRKALTRLDETAAGVGTFLHLITRFDSALLPDHAEKINQETSSTLVATEIFGRDTEKNEVMRWLVDNIEGDPNTPRINRVPVSAIIGMGGIGKTTLAQIVCKELRDFTYFDCIVWVHVSDNSFNAARITKNILEALTKQKPNADTLEALQHILKENLKSKKFLLILDDVWEDSNWGEWQKLMAPFQNSPHNGSRILLTTRMTSVADMVTSVMRSNNDYMNLNGLDEYHNFMMFKKYAFYGMKTEDYEHLLPLAERIAKKFQGCPLVTKIASEHLRSNFCFRYCSIFPKGYEFKKDEIVKMWMGSGLILIDSGTERPEDIGERYLVQLARKSFFTFATVGDPCSKFYAEYYVMHDLLHELACSVSAGECLRLESGGYMQRKCTVRHLWIANFNKLTTEEIKAISSFENLRSLIIEDPYHVNDVWISALEEVVQLLRGLRLLSLKGITKFCLAKEVVNKHLRYISFSGMQDMDGISKLYHLQVLTTVKRISTAPKQVNNIENLSHLRYVSYGSNGFGEFFVGRLTSLQELHNFEIQLKEGYRISSLRNLNSICKLQICNLENVGTHKEIIEAKLRDKSYLRSLSLNWSKTTNVLKNDDDLILDKLEPHSHLENLEISGYNGLRFPTWLSIHA
;
A
#
# COMPACT_ATOMS: atom_id res chain seq x y z
N MET A 1 3.03 -13.15 -8.18
CA MET A 1 1.74 -12.75 -8.78
C MET A 1 0.69 -12.32 -7.77
N ALA A 2 0.61 -12.96 -6.60
CA ALA A 2 -0.30 -12.76 -5.48
C ALA A 2 -1.02 -11.42 -5.21
N ALA A 3 -0.42 -10.28 -5.59
CA ALA A 3 -0.81 -8.96 -5.11
C ALA A 3 -1.58 -8.12 -6.13
N THR A 4 -1.82 -8.65 -7.34
CA THR A 4 -2.43 -7.87 -8.43
C THR A 4 -3.93 -7.71 -8.28
N ALA A 5 -4.68 -8.72 -7.82
CA ALA A 5 -6.13 -8.59 -7.67
C ALA A 5 -6.55 -7.81 -6.42
N ALA A 6 -5.70 -7.76 -5.38
CA ALA A 6 -5.93 -6.94 -4.19
C ALA A 6 -6.07 -5.44 -4.53
N LEU A 7 -5.55 -4.99 -5.68
CA LEU A 7 -5.47 -3.59 -6.09
C LEU A 7 -6.79 -2.96 -6.55
N PHE A 8 -7.85 -3.75 -6.66
CA PHE A 8 -9.14 -3.33 -7.20
C PHE A 8 -9.81 -2.18 -6.42
N PHE A 9 -9.58 -2.09 -5.11
CA PHE A 9 -10.10 -1.02 -4.24
C PHE A 9 -9.03 -0.05 -3.72
N ALA A 10 -7.79 -0.14 -4.23
CA ALA A 10 -6.64 0.65 -3.76
C ALA A 10 -6.69 2.14 -4.13
N GLY A 11 -7.70 2.56 -4.91
CA GLY A 11 -7.78 3.88 -5.50
C GLY A 11 -7.25 3.94 -6.93
N LYS A 12 -7.46 5.12 -7.53
CA LYS A 12 -7.46 5.40 -8.97
C LYS A 12 -6.24 4.93 -9.78
N SER A 13 -5.05 4.82 -9.19
CA SER A 13 -3.80 4.67 -9.96
C SER A 13 -3.31 3.24 -10.15
N VAL A 14 -3.88 2.24 -9.47
CA VAL A 14 -3.26 0.90 -9.38
C VAL A 14 -4.14 -0.24 -9.89
N ALA A 15 -5.47 -0.09 -9.88
CA ALA A 15 -6.40 -1.12 -10.34
C ALA A 15 -6.26 -1.44 -11.84
N THR A 16 -6.27 -0.42 -12.71
CA THR A 16 -6.19 -0.60 -14.16
C THR A 16 -4.85 -1.17 -14.63
N PRO A 17 -3.68 -0.69 -14.15
CA PRO A 17 -2.40 -1.33 -14.46
C PRO A 17 -2.32 -2.79 -14.02
N ALA A 18 -2.88 -3.14 -12.86
CA ALA A 18 -2.90 -4.50 -12.35
C ALA A 18 -3.76 -5.44 -13.19
N ILE A 19 -4.98 -5.02 -13.55
CA ILE A 19 -5.85 -5.81 -14.42
C ILE A 19 -5.25 -5.94 -15.81
N SER A 20 -4.65 -4.87 -16.34
CA SER A 20 -3.90 -4.90 -17.61
C SER A 20 -2.75 -5.91 -17.56
N PHE A 21 -2.01 -5.98 -16.45
CA PHE A 21 -0.97 -6.99 -16.24
C PHE A 21 -1.54 -8.41 -16.26
N ILE A 22 -2.61 -8.68 -15.51
CA ILE A 22 -3.30 -9.99 -15.48
C ILE A 22 -3.73 -10.39 -16.90
N VAL A 23 -4.40 -9.49 -17.62
CA VAL A 23 -4.85 -9.74 -18.99
C VAL A 23 -3.66 -10.02 -19.89
N ASN A 24 -2.62 -9.18 -19.87
CA ASN A 24 -1.46 -9.37 -20.73
C ASN A 24 -0.71 -10.68 -20.45
N LYS A 25 -0.54 -11.04 -19.17
CA LYS A 25 0.09 -12.32 -18.78
C LYS A 25 -0.77 -13.53 -19.16
N ALA A 26 -2.10 -13.44 -19.03
CA ALA A 26 -2.98 -14.50 -19.54
C ALA A 26 -2.84 -14.69 -21.05
N PHE A 27 -2.74 -13.60 -21.81
CA PHE A 27 -2.55 -13.66 -23.25
C PHE A 27 -1.14 -14.11 -23.65
N SER A 28 -0.10 -13.88 -22.84
CA SER A 28 1.22 -14.44 -23.11
C SER A 28 1.18 -15.97 -23.03
N TYR A 29 0.54 -16.54 -22.01
CA TYR A 29 0.36 -18.00 -21.90
C TYR A 29 -0.49 -18.58 -23.03
N LEU A 30 -1.62 -17.95 -23.38
CA LEU A 30 -2.40 -18.39 -24.53
C LEU A 30 -1.60 -18.32 -25.84
N SER A 31 -0.68 -17.37 -25.98
CA SER A 31 0.18 -17.25 -27.17
C SER A 31 1.26 -18.33 -27.19
N GLU A 32 1.90 -18.60 -26.05
CA GLU A 32 2.85 -19.72 -25.86
C GLU A 32 2.21 -21.06 -26.23
N TRP A 33 0.93 -21.26 -25.92
CA TRP A 33 0.20 -22.49 -26.25
C TRP A 33 -0.44 -22.50 -27.65
N HIS A 34 -0.19 -21.49 -28.48
CA HIS A 34 -0.85 -21.31 -29.80
C HIS A 34 -2.39 -21.29 -29.73
N GLN A 35 -2.95 -20.85 -28.60
CA GLN A 35 -4.40 -20.80 -28.31
C GLN A 35 -4.96 -19.38 -28.16
N ALA A 36 -4.17 -18.36 -28.52
CA ALA A 36 -4.59 -16.96 -28.48
C ALA A 36 -5.58 -16.58 -29.60
N GLU A 37 -5.59 -17.35 -30.69
CA GLU A 37 -6.55 -17.17 -31.80
C GLU A 37 -7.98 -17.39 -31.31
N GLY A 38 -8.91 -16.48 -31.66
CA GLY A 38 -10.28 -16.44 -31.12
C GLY A 38 -10.46 -15.64 -29.82
N MET A 39 -9.41 -15.47 -29.00
CA MET A 39 -9.47 -14.66 -27.77
C MET A 39 -8.98 -13.22 -27.94
N LYS A 40 -8.30 -12.88 -29.05
CA LYS A 40 -7.80 -11.51 -29.32
C LYS A 40 -8.91 -10.45 -29.21
N VAL A 41 -10.10 -10.75 -29.71
CA VAL A 41 -11.27 -9.84 -29.62
C VAL A 41 -11.65 -9.58 -28.16
N VAL A 42 -11.56 -10.60 -27.29
CA VAL A 42 -11.81 -10.46 -25.85
C VAL A 42 -10.75 -9.58 -25.21
N LYS A 43 -9.46 -9.75 -25.58
CA LYS A 43 -8.37 -8.87 -25.12
C LYS A 43 -8.66 -7.41 -25.43
N ASP A 44 -8.93 -7.11 -26.69
CA ASP A 44 -9.10 -5.73 -27.16
C ASP A 44 -10.35 -5.08 -26.58
N ARG A 45 -11.41 -5.88 -26.33
CA ARG A 45 -12.63 -5.41 -25.68
C ARG A 45 -12.39 -5.14 -24.20
N LEU A 46 -11.71 -6.04 -23.49
CA LEU A 46 -11.31 -5.85 -22.09
C LEU A 46 -10.46 -4.59 -21.93
N LEU A 47 -9.36 -4.46 -22.68
CA LEU A 47 -8.46 -3.31 -22.58
C LEU A 47 -9.17 -1.98 -22.86
N ARG A 48 -10.10 -1.94 -23.83
CA ARG A 48 -10.93 -0.75 -24.07
C ARG A 48 -11.88 -0.44 -22.90
N ARG A 49 -12.49 -1.47 -22.31
CA ARG A 49 -13.36 -1.32 -21.14
C ARG A 49 -12.61 -0.92 -19.89
N LEU A 50 -11.31 -1.25 -19.74
CA LEU A 50 -10.52 -0.80 -18.59
C LEU A 50 -10.47 0.74 -18.49
N ASN A 51 -10.37 1.44 -19.62
CA ASN A 51 -10.42 2.91 -19.63
C ASN A 51 -11.80 3.44 -19.19
N GLN A 52 -12.87 2.77 -19.60
CA GLN A 52 -14.24 3.08 -19.20
C GLN A 52 -14.46 2.81 -17.71
N ILE A 53 -13.95 1.68 -17.21
CA ILE A 53 -14.00 1.29 -15.81
C ILE A 53 -13.22 2.31 -14.97
N GLN A 54 -12.03 2.71 -15.42
CA GLN A 54 -11.25 3.77 -14.79
C GLN A 54 -12.02 5.09 -14.75
N ALA A 55 -12.69 5.47 -15.84
CA ALA A 55 -13.51 6.68 -15.88
C ALA A 55 -14.72 6.59 -14.94
N VAL A 56 -15.35 5.41 -14.80
CA VAL A 56 -16.41 5.18 -13.81
C VAL A 56 -15.85 5.26 -12.41
N TYR A 57 -14.70 4.65 -12.09
CA TYR A 57 -14.02 4.84 -10.79
C TYR A 57 -13.73 6.31 -10.52
N ASP A 58 -13.23 7.04 -11.52
CA ASP A 58 -12.91 8.46 -11.40
C ASP A 58 -14.15 9.31 -11.18
N ALA A 59 -15.26 9.01 -11.86
CA ALA A 59 -16.55 9.68 -11.68
C ALA A 59 -17.16 9.36 -10.31
N VAL A 60 -17.14 8.08 -9.92
CA VAL A 60 -17.59 7.57 -8.61
C VAL A 60 -16.77 8.15 -7.47
N ASP A 61 -15.53 8.59 -7.70
CA ASP A 61 -14.65 9.23 -6.70
C ASP A 61 -14.61 10.78 -6.82
N ARG A 62 -15.25 11.36 -7.85
CA ARG A 62 -15.35 12.83 -8.08
C ARG A 62 -16.70 13.42 -7.66
N GLN A 63 -17.78 12.63 -7.67
CA GLN A 63 -19.07 13.02 -7.11
C GLN A 63 -19.54 12.02 -6.05
N GLN A 64 -20.24 12.54 -5.05
CA GLN A 64 -21.23 11.79 -4.25
C GLN A 64 -22.39 11.32 -5.16
N ILE A 65 -22.15 10.53 -6.21
CA ILE A 65 -23.23 9.79 -6.89
C ILE A 65 -23.47 8.51 -6.07
N ASN A 66 -23.99 8.80 -4.88
CA ASN A 66 -24.74 8.00 -3.93
C ASN A 66 -24.20 6.63 -3.51
N GLU A 67 -23.89 6.58 -2.21
CA GLU A 67 -24.49 5.76 -1.15
C GLU A 67 -25.82 4.96 -1.42
N GLN A 68 -26.35 4.82 -2.65
CA GLN A 68 -27.68 4.22 -2.94
C GLN A 68 -27.77 3.32 -4.17
N SER A 69 -26.68 3.06 -4.91
CA SER A 69 -26.74 2.03 -5.97
C SER A 69 -26.20 0.71 -5.45
N ASP A 70 -27.05 -0.06 -4.77
CA ASP A 70 -26.77 -1.46 -4.43
C ASP A 70 -26.34 -2.25 -5.70
N ALA A 71 -26.78 -1.83 -6.88
CA ALA A 71 -26.37 -2.38 -8.16
C ALA A 71 -24.90 -2.06 -8.54
N LEU A 72 -24.41 -0.85 -8.26
CA LEU A 72 -23.00 -0.49 -8.50
C LEU A 72 -22.06 -1.20 -7.53
N ASP A 73 -22.40 -1.22 -6.24
CA ASP A 73 -21.60 -1.93 -5.23
C ASP A 73 -21.54 -3.43 -5.52
N LYS A 74 -22.69 -4.04 -5.83
CA LYS A 74 -22.76 -5.43 -6.28
C LYS A 74 -21.90 -5.68 -7.52
N TRP A 75 -21.95 -4.80 -8.53
CA TRP A 75 -21.11 -4.92 -9.72
C TRP A 75 -19.62 -4.82 -9.40
N LEU A 76 -19.21 -3.89 -8.52
CA LEU A 76 -17.82 -3.77 -8.09
C LEU A 76 -17.32 -5.06 -7.42
N TRP A 77 -18.13 -5.68 -6.56
CA TRP A 77 -17.79 -6.97 -5.95
C TRP A 77 -17.72 -8.09 -7.00
N GLU A 78 -18.69 -8.20 -7.89
CA GLU A 78 -18.71 -9.23 -8.96
C GLU A 78 -17.50 -9.07 -9.90
N PHE A 79 -17.14 -7.84 -10.24
CA PHE A 79 -15.99 -7.55 -11.09
C PHE A 79 -14.67 -7.85 -10.35
N ARG A 80 -14.55 -7.53 -9.05
CA ARG A 80 -13.41 -7.97 -8.23
C ARG A 80 -13.29 -9.49 -8.19
N ASP A 81 -14.38 -10.20 -7.96
CA ASP A 81 -14.40 -11.68 -7.94
C ASP A 81 -13.93 -12.28 -9.27
N ALA A 82 -14.28 -11.64 -10.40
CA ALA A 82 -13.82 -12.06 -11.71
C ALA A 82 -12.31 -11.81 -11.93
N VAL A 83 -11.78 -10.67 -11.44
CA VAL A 83 -10.34 -10.36 -11.46
C VAL A 83 -9.57 -11.35 -10.60
N GLU A 84 -10.03 -11.58 -9.37
CA GLU A 84 -9.45 -12.54 -8.42
C GLU A 84 -9.48 -13.98 -8.98
N GLY A 85 -10.58 -14.36 -9.65
CA GLY A 85 -10.67 -15.66 -10.33
C GLY A 85 -9.72 -15.81 -11.52
N ALA A 86 -9.47 -14.74 -12.28
CA ALA A 86 -8.47 -14.75 -13.34
C ALA A 86 -7.03 -14.85 -12.78
N GLU A 87 -6.74 -14.13 -11.71
CA GLU A 87 -5.46 -14.22 -10.99
C GLU A 87 -5.23 -15.65 -10.46
N ASP A 88 -6.25 -16.31 -9.92
CA ASP A 88 -6.12 -17.68 -9.41
C ASP A 88 -5.80 -18.69 -10.51
N VAL A 89 -6.41 -18.57 -11.69
CA VAL A 89 -6.03 -19.46 -12.80
C VAL A 89 -4.58 -19.23 -13.24
N LEU A 90 -4.12 -17.98 -13.29
CA LEU A 90 -2.71 -17.68 -13.58
C LEU A 90 -1.79 -18.26 -12.50
N ASP A 91 -2.16 -18.12 -11.24
CA ASP A 91 -1.38 -18.63 -10.11
C ASP A 91 -1.36 -20.17 -10.13
N GLU A 92 -2.43 -20.84 -10.57
CA GLU A 92 -2.46 -22.30 -10.79
C GLU A 92 -1.55 -22.72 -11.96
N ILE A 93 -1.43 -21.91 -13.01
CA ILE A 93 -0.46 -22.16 -14.09
C ILE A 93 0.97 -22.04 -13.56
N ASP A 94 1.27 -20.98 -12.81
CA ASP A 94 2.59 -20.80 -12.19
C ASP A 94 2.91 -21.95 -11.21
N TYR A 95 1.90 -22.50 -10.50
CA TYR A 95 2.07 -23.67 -9.65
C TYR A 95 2.59 -24.89 -10.45
N TYR A 96 1.97 -25.19 -11.60
CA TYR A 96 2.36 -26.36 -12.39
C TYR A 96 3.74 -26.19 -13.02
N LYS A 97 4.17 -24.95 -13.33
CA LYS A 97 5.54 -24.69 -13.76
C LYS A 97 6.56 -25.00 -12.67
N LEU A 98 6.27 -24.60 -11.42
CA LEU A 98 7.13 -24.93 -10.29
C LEU A 98 7.15 -26.44 -9.99
N GLU A 99 6.03 -27.13 -10.20
CA GLU A 99 5.94 -28.61 -10.12
C GLU A 99 6.81 -29.30 -11.18
N GLU A 100 6.87 -28.75 -12.39
CA GLU A 100 7.70 -29.23 -13.50
C GLU A 100 9.19 -29.01 -13.21
N GLU A 101 9.57 -27.82 -12.76
CA GLU A 101 10.95 -27.49 -12.33
C GLU A 101 11.45 -28.42 -11.21
N ALA A 102 10.53 -28.90 -10.37
CA ALA A 102 10.81 -29.87 -9.31
C ALA A 102 11.06 -31.32 -9.81
N GLY A 103 10.82 -31.61 -11.09
CA GLY A 103 11.12 -32.91 -11.72
C GLY A 103 10.17 -34.05 -11.33
N VAL A 104 8.91 -33.76 -11.00
CA VAL A 104 7.97 -34.72 -10.39
C VAL A 104 7.10 -35.49 -11.42
N HIS A 105 7.05 -35.11 -12.71
CA HIS A 105 6.13 -35.71 -13.71
C HIS A 105 6.71 -36.01 -15.11
N ASN A 106 6.01 -36.91 -15.84
CA ASN A 106 6.31 -37.41 -17.19
C ASN A 106 5.78 -36.46 -18.29
N LEU A 107 6.59 -36.20 -19.33
CA LEU A 107 6.31 -35.27 -20.44
C LEU A 107 5.01 -35.55 -21.25
N GLU A 108 4.46 -36.77 -21.23
CA GLU A 108 3.25 -37.11 -22.01
C GLU A 108 1.94 -36.57 -21.41
N LEU A 109 1.85 -36.41 -20.08
CA LEU A 109 0.70 -35.77 -19.41
C LEU A 109 0.74 -34.23 -19.52
N GLU A 110 1.91 -33.69 -19.85
CA GLU A 110 2.26 -32.28 -19.92
C GLU A 110 1.59 -31.58 -21.11
N VAL A 111 1.67 -32.20 -22.29
CA VAL A 111 1.04 -31.72 -23.51
C VAL A 111 -0.49 -31.66 -23.34
N ALA A 112 -1.09 -32.67 -22.68
CA ALA A 112 -2.54 -32.74 -22.49
C ALA A 112 -3.12 -31.67 -21.54
N LYS A 113 -2.34 -31.10 -20.61
CA LYS A 113 -2.81 -30.01 -19.73
C LYS A 113 -2.94 -28.67 -20.49
N TYR A 114 -2.09 -28.46 -21.50
CA TYR A 114 -1.91 -27.19 -22.22
C TYR A 114 -2.35 -27.21 -23.69
N THR A 115 -2.89 -28.32 -24.21
CA THR A 115 -3.49 -28.41 -25.55
C THR A 115 -4.82 -27.66 -25.67
N SER A 116 -5.34 -27.51 -26.90
CA SER A 116 -6.66 -26.91 -27.20
C SER A 116 -7.83 -27.53 -26.44
N GLU A 117 -7.71 -28.79 -26.02
CA GLU A 117 -8.68 -29.53 -25.21
C GLU A 117 -8.29 -29.61 -23.72
N GLY A 118 -7.12 -29.09 -23.35
CA GLY A 118 -6.55 -29.15 -22.01
C GLY A 118 -7.32 -28.35 -20.97
N ASN A 119 -7.33 -28.85 -19.73
CA ASN A 119 -8.07 -28.27 -18.60
C ASN A 119 -7.66 -26.80 -18.31
N MET A 120 -6.37 -26.46 -18.43
CA MET A 120 -5.88 -25.12 -18.07
C MET A 120 -6.20 -24.05 -19.12
N VAL A 121 -6.09 -24.37 -20.40
CA VAL A 121 -6.50 -23.46 -21.50
C VAL A 121 -7.98 -23.12 -21.34
N ASN A 122 -8.82 -24.12 -21.10
CA ASN A 122 -10.26 -23.94 -20.91
C ASN A 122 -10.60 -23.15 -19.64
N LYS A 123 -9.91 -23.40 -18.52
CA LYS A 123 -10.05 -22.60 -17.29
C LYS A 123 -9.67 -21.14 -17.53
N LEU A 124 -8.54 -20.88 -18.19
CA LEU A 124 -8.06 -19.52 -18.45
C LEU A 124 -8.98 -18.76 -19.39
N ARG A 125 -9.47 -19.41 -20.46
CA ARG A 125 -10.49 -18.85 -21.35
C ARG A 125 -11.77 -18.51 -20.59
N LYS A 126 -12.30 -19.44 -19.78
CA LYS A 126 -13.50 -19.19 -18.96
C LYS A 126 -13.30 -18.02 -17.99
N ALA A 127 -12.16 -17.92 -17.33
CA ALA A 127 -11.85 -16.82 -16.41
C ALA A 127 -11.78 -15.47 -17.15
N LEU A 128 -11.12 -15.41 -18.31
CA LEU A 128 -11.07 -14.20 -19.14
C LEU A 128 -12.44 -13.81 -19.70
N THR A 129 -13.28 -14.79 -20.08
CA THR A 129 -14.65 -14.53 -20.53
C THR A 129 -15.50 -13.98 -19.39
N ARG A 130 -15.45 -14.58 -18.19
CA ARG A 130 -16.15 -14.05 -17.00
C ARG A 130 -15.69 -12.64 -16.65
N LEU A 131 -14.38 -12.37 -16.75
CA LEU A 131 -13.81 -11.04 -16.54
C LEU A 131 -14.35 -10.04 -17.58
N ASP A 132 -14.47 -10.45 -18.84
CA ASP A 132 -15.03 -9.60 -19.90
C ASP A 132 -16.54 -9.36 -19.75
N GLU A 133 -17.30 -10.38 -19.38
CA GLU A 133 -18.74 -10.29 -19.13
C GLU A 133 -19.05 -9.33 -17.97
N THR A 134 -18.33 -9.48 -16.85
CA THR A 134 -18.46 -8.57 -15.71
C THR A 134 -17.98 -7.16 -16.05
N ALA A 135 -16.86 -7.02 -16.79
CA ALA A 135 -16.39 -5.72 -17.30
C ALA A 135 -17.41 -5.06 -18.24
N ALA A 136 -18.20 -5.83 -19.00
CA ALA A 136 -19.26 -5.28 -19.86
C ALA A 136 -20.31 -4.49 -19.08
N GLY A 137 -20.54 -4.86 -17.81
CA GLY A 137 -21.46 -4.18 -16.90
C GLY A 137 -21.14 -2.70 -16.68
N VAL A 138 -19.89 -2.27 -16.93
CA VAL A 138 -19.49 -0.85 -16.87
C VAL A 138 -20.36 0.04 -17.75
N GLY A 139 -20.87 -0.49 -18.88
CA GLY A 139 -21.72 0.25 -19.82
C GLY A 139 -22.97 0.82 -19.15
N THR A 140 -23.54 0.10 -18.19
CA THR A 140 -24.70 0.52 -17.39
C THR A 140 -24.41 1.77 -16.57
N PHE A 141 -23.14 2.03 -16.23
CA PHE A 141 -22.69 3.11 -15.36
C PHE A 141 -21.97 4.24 -16.12
N LEU A 142 -21.80 4.14 -17.44
CA LEU A 142 -21.14 5.19 -18.24
C LEU A 142 -21.92 6.52 -18.24
N HIS A 143 -23.23 6.50 -18.03
CA HIS A 143 -24.04 7.71 -17.88
C HIS A 143 -23.64 8.56 -16.65
N LEU A 144 -22.93 7.96 -15.67
CA LEU A 144 -22.33 8.70 -14.56
C LEU A 144 -21.26 9.69 -15.06
N ILE A 145 -20.68 9.46 -16.24
CA ILE A 145 -19.67 10.29 -16.87
C ILE A 145 -20.32 11.44 -17.68
N THR A 146 -21.46 11.21 -18.33
CA THR A 146 -22.12 12.20 -19.21
C THR A 146 -22.80 13.36 -18.46
N ARG A 147 -22.85 13.33 -17.13
CA ARG A 147 -23.19 14.50 -16.31
C ARG A 147 -22.08 15.56 -16.24
N PHE A 148 -20.93 15.27 -16.85
CA PHE A 148 -19.74 16.12 -16.89
C PHE A 148 -19.25 16.29 -18.32
N ASP A 149 -19.89 17.16 -19.09
CA ASP A 149 -19.42 17.43 -20.43
C ASP A 149 -18.24 18.42 -20.43
N SER A 150 -17.16 17.98 -21.10
CA SER A 150 -16.07 18.76 -21.72
C SER A 150 -15.10 19.56 -20.83
N ALA A 151 -14.08 18.88 -20.28
CA ALA A 151 -12.65 19.20 -20.46
C ALA A 151 -11.77 18.33 -19.54
N LEU A 152 -10.69 17.79 -20.12
CA LEU A 152 -9.53 17.16 -19.47
C LEU A 152 -9.70 15.68 -19.05
N LEU A 153 -9.50 14.80 -20.04
CA LEU A 153 -8.72 13.57 -19.84
C LEU A 153 -7.24 13.95 -20.02
N PRO A 154 -6.38 13.91 -18.99
CA PRO A 154 -4.94 14.01 -19.19
C PRO A 154 -4.39 12.64 -19.53
N ASP A 155 -3.70 12.57 -20.67
CA ASP A 155 -2.86 11.45 -21.08
C ASP A 155 -1.73 11.24 -20.07
N HIS A 156 -1.32 9.98 -19.89
CA HIS A 156 -0.33 9.61 -18.89
C HIS A 156 1.09 9.96 -19.32
N ALA A 157 1.90 10.28 -18.31
CA ALA A 157 3.35 10.49 -18.30
C ALA A 157 3.84 11.86 -18.79
N GLU A 158 4.01 12.80 -17.86
CA GLU A 158 5.10 13.78 -17.95
C GLU A 158 5.41 14.41 -16.58
N LYS A 159 6.68 14.83 -16.43
CA LYS A 159 7.30 15.42 -15.24
C LYS A 159 6.37 16.41 -14.52
N ILE A 160 6.32 16.31 -13.19
CA ILE A 160 5.62 17.23 -12.30
C ILE A 160 6.23 18.64 -12.44
N ASN A 161 5.75 19.41 -13.42
CA ASN A 161 5.83 20.87 -13.38
C ASN A 161 4.66 21.33 -12.50
N GLN A 162 4.96 22.04 -11.41
CA GLN A 162 4.00 22.52 -10.41
C GLN A 162 3.17 23.72 -10.90
N GLU A 163 2.74 23.72 -12.16
CA GLU A 163 1.95 24.83 -12.71
C GLU A 163 0.52 24.82 -12.14
N THR A 164 0.07 25.95 -11.59
CA THR A 164 -1.31 26.15 -11.14
C THR A 164 -2.12 26.95 -12.18
N SER A 165 -3.44 26.73 -12.22
CA SER A 165 -4.35 27.43 -13.14
C SER A 165 -5.47 28.14 -12.40
N SER A 166 -6.17 29.06 -13.08
CA SER A 166 -7.37 29.72 -12.54
C SER A 166 -8.59 28.79 -12.38
N THR A 167 -8.52 27.55 -12.87
CA THR A 167 -9.65 26.62 -12.86
C THR A 167 -9.73 25.92 -11.51
N LEU A 168 -10.87 26.04 -10.84
CA LEU A 168 -11.14 25.35 -9.59
C LEU A 168 -11.36 23.85 -9.86
N VAL A 169 -10.46 23.01 -9.34
CA VAL A 169 -10.54 21.54 -9.46
C VAL A 169 -11.27 20.90 -8.27
N ALA A 170 -11.36 21.60 -7.13
CA ALA A 170 -12.03 21.10 -5.94
C ALA A 170 -13.54 21.01 -6.16
N THR A 171 -14.12 19.83 -5.90
CA THR A 171 -15.56 19.56 -6.07
C THR A 171 -16.41 20.04 -4.89
N GLU A 172 -15.80 20.23 -3.72
CA GLU A 172 -16.41 20.81 -2.53
C GLU A 172 -15.34 21.57 -1.73
N ILE A 173 -15.73 22.69 -1.15
CA ILE A 173 -14.85 23.55 -0.36
C ILE A 173 -15.45 23.66 1.04
N PHE A 174 -14.62 23.43 2.05
CA PHE A 174 -15.02 23.45 3.44
C PHE A 174 -14.57 24.74 4.11
N GLY A 175 -15.47 25.45 4.81
CA GLY A 175 -15.13 26.45 5.80
C GLY A 175 -14.29 27.65 5.34
N ARG A 176 -14.51 28.13 4.11
CA ARG A 176 -13.76 29.26 3.54
C ARG A 176 -14.62 30.47 3.17
N ASP A 177 -15.90 30.48 3.56
CA ASP A 177 -16.84 31.53 3.17
C ASP A 177 -16.48 32.89 3.77
N THR A 178 -16.02 32.92 5.01
CA THR A 178 -15.63 34.16 5.70
C THR A 178 -14.44 34.83 4.99
N GLU A 179 -13.36 34.07 4.77
CA GLU A 179 -12.15 34.55 4.11
C GLU A 179 -12.44 34.91 2.64
N LYS A 180 -13.30 34.15 1.96
CA LYS A 180 -13.74 34.47 0.60
C LYS A 180 -14.46 35.82 0.56
N ASN A 181 -15.42 36.05 1.45
CA ASN A 181 -16.19 37.29 1.51
C ASN A 181 -15.31 38.49 1.86
N GLU A 182 -14.28 38.30 2.69
CA GLU A 182 -13.31 39.33 3.03
C GLU A 182 -12.44 39.71 1.81
N VAL A 183 -11.91 38.72 1.08
CA VAL A 183 -11.16 38.98 -0.15
C VAL A 183 -12.05 39.64 -1.20
N MET A 184 -13.30 39.20 -1.34
CA MET A 184 -14.29 39.85 -2.23
C MET A 184 -14.48 41.32 -1.86
N ARG A 185 -14.55 41.64 -0.56
CA ARG A 185 -14.67 43.01 -0.07
C ARG A 185 -13.48 43.88 -0.49
N TRP A 186 -12.25 43.40 -0.34
CA TRP A 186 -11.06 44.16 -0.77
C TRP A 186 -11.05 44.46 -2.27
N LEU A 187 -11.56 43.52 -3.05
CA LEU A 187 -11.56 43.61 -4.51
C LEU A 187 -12.71 44.47 -5.05
N VAL A 188 -13.84 44.53 -4.35
CA VAL A 188 -15.08 45.18 -4.82
C VAL A 188 -15.38 46.49 -4.08
N ASP A 189 -15.04 46.64 -2.80
CA ASP A 189 -15.28 47.88 -2.07
C ASP A 189 -14.31 48.99 -2.53
N ASN A 190 -14.75 50.25 -2.44
CA ASN A 190 -14.12 51.46 -2.99
C ASN A 190 -14.22 51.66 -4.52
N ILE A 191 -15.28 51.17 -5.16
CA ILE A 191 -15.56 51.53 -6.57
C ILE A 191 -16.16 52.95 -6.70
N GLU A 192 -16.76 53.49 -5.63
CA GLU A 192 -17.32 54.86 -5.60
C GLU A 192 -16.67 55.69 -4.49
N GLY A 193 -15.61 56.44 -4.82
CA GLY A 193 -14.94 57.34 -3.88
C GLY A 193 -15.65 58.70 -3.75
N ASP A 194 -15.63 59.27 -2.54
CA ASP A 194 -16.08 60.63 -2.23
C ASP A 194 -15.40 61.65 -3.18
N PRO A 195 -16.16 62.49 -3.90
CA PRO A 195 -15.62 63.46 -4.84
C PRO A 195 -14.63 64.49 -4.24
N ASN A 196 -14.54 64.62 -2.92
CA ASN A 196 -13.73 65.66 -2.27
C ASN A 196 -12.34 65.23 -1.77
N THR A 197 -11.90 63.99 -2.00
CA THR A 197 -10.53 63.56 -1.65
C THR A 197 -9.59 63.57 -2.87
N PRO A 198 -8.36 64.12 -2.76
CA PRO A 198 -7.40 64.15 -3.85
C PRO A 198 -7.04 62.71 -4.26
N ARG A 199 -7.46 62.32 -5.49
CA ARG A 199 -7.34 60.97 -6.01
C ARG A 199 -5.88 60.62 -6.29
N ILE A 200 -5.33 59.71 -5.49
CA ILE A 200 -4.05 59.07 -5.77
C ILE A 200 -4.35 57.85 -6.66
N ASN A 201 -3.98 57.91 -7.95
CA ASN A 201 -4.17 56.82 -8.94
C ASN A 201 -3.23 55.62 -8.68
N ARG A 202 -3.29 54.99 -7.50
CA ARG A 202 -2.51 53.79 -7.17
C ARG A 202 -3.41 52.55 -7.20
N VAL A 203 -2.92 51.48 -7.82
CA VAL A 203 -3.62 50.19 -7.88
C VAL A 203 -3.42 49.48 -6.54
N PRO A 204 -4.50 49.18 -5.79
CA PRO A 204 -4.40 48.47 -4.51
C PRO A 204 -3.85 47.05 -4.67
N VAL A 205 -3.05 46.64 -3.69
CA VAL A 205 -2.48 45.30 -3.59
C VAL A 205 -3.04 44.61 -2.34
N SER A 206 -3.59 43.41 -2.55
CA SER A 206 -4.07 42.54 -1.48
C SER A 206 -3.30 41.23 -1.49
N ALA A 207 -3.11 40.62 -0.31
CA ALA A 207 -2.35 39.38 -0.18
C ALA A 207 -3.03 38.33 0.69
N ILE A 208 -3.02 37.09 0.21
CA ILE A 208 -3.36 35.89 0.97
C ILE A 208 -2.05 35.19 1.34
N ILE A 209 -1.71 35.23 2.62
CA ILE A 209 -0.46 34.71 3.17
C ILE A 209 -0.77 33.43 3.95
N GLY A 210 0.07 32.41 3.89
CA GLY A 210 -0.15 31.20 4.69
C GLY A 210 0.74 30.02 4.31
N MET A 211 0.77 29.01 5.15
CA MET A 211 1.63 27.84 4.98
C MET A 211 1.34 27.04 3.70
N GLY A 212 2.26 26.16 3.30
CA GLY A 212 2.06 25.25 2.17
C GLY A 212 0.86 24.33 2.40
N GLY A 213 0.06 24.08 1.36
CA GLY A 213 -1.10 23.18 1.44
C GLY A 213 -2.32 23.71 2.20
N ILE A 214 -2.27 24.95 2.70
CA ILE A 214 -3.35 25.54 3.53
C ILE A 214 -4.60 25.98 2.73
N GLY A 215 -4.49 26.02 1.39
CA GLY A 215 -5.61 26.35 0.50
C GLY A 215 -5.63 27.77 -0.08
N LYS A 216 -4.51 28.51 -0.09
CA LYS A 216 -4.43 29.89 -0.63
C LYS A 216 -4.87 29.98 -2.10
N THR A 217 -4.26 29.17 -2.95
CA THR A 217 -4.58 29.08 -4.38
C THR A 217 -6.04 28.69 -4.58
N THR A 218 -6.56 27.75 -3.78
CA THR A 218 -7.97 27.34 -3.81
C THR A 218 -8.90 28.49 -3.43
N LEU A 219 -8.57 29.28 -2.40
CA LEU A 219 -9.33 30.46 -2.00
C LEU A 219 -9.36 31.50 -3.13
N ALA A 220 -8.21 31.81 -3.73
CA ALA A 220 -8.11 32.73 -4.86
C ALA A 220 -8.90 32.23 -6.10
N GLN A 221 -8.90 30.92 -6.37
CA GLN A 221 -9.70 30.32 -7.46
C GLN A 221 -11.21 30.51 -7.23
N ILE A 222 -11.69 30.35 -6.00
CA ILE A 222 -13.13 30.53 -5.68
C ILE A 222 -13.54 31.98 -5.87
N VAL A 223 -12.75 32.92 -5.34
CA VAL A 223 -12.94 34.35 -5.54
C VAL A 223 -12.97 34.69 -7.03
N CYS A 224 -12.04 34.15 -7.81
CA CYS A 224 -12.02 34.34 -9.27
C CYS A 224 -13.28 33.88 -9.96
N LYS A 225 -13.79 32.69 -9.58
CA LYS A 225 -14.99 32.12 -10.16
C LYS A 225 -16.17 33.06 -9.93
N GLU A 226 -16.36 33.50 -8.69
CA GLU A 226 -17.44 34.41 -8.32
C GLU A 226 -17.31 35.77 -9.04
N LEU A 227 -16.10 36.34 -9.11
CA LEU A 227 -15.89 37.62 -9.81
C LEU A 227 -16.17 37.56 -11.31
N ARG A 228 -15.97 36.40 -11.95
CA ARG A 228 -16.30 36.20 -13.38
C ARG A 228 -17.80 36.19 -13.64
N ASP A 229 -18.60 35.75 -12.67
CA ASP A 229 -20.05 35.64 -12.81
C ASP A 229 -20.75 37.02 -12.75
N PHE A 230 -20.12 38.03 -12.15
CA PHE A 230 -20.73 39.34 -11.88
C PHE A 230 -20.09 40.52 -12.64
N THR A 231 -19.19 40.28 -13.61
CA THR A 231 -18.59 41.31 -14.49
C THR A 231 -17.95 42.51 -13.76
N TYR A 232 -17.36 42.29 -12.58
CA TYR A 232 -16.73 43.37 -11.80
C TYR A 232 -15.47 43.96 -12.46
N PHE A 233 -14.80 43.19 -13.31
CA PHE A 233 -13.55 43.56 -14.00
C PHE A 233 -13.69 43.25 -15.49
N ASP A 234 -13.14 44.11 -16.34
CA ASP A 234 -13.08 43.89 -17.80
C ASP A 234 -12.16 42.72 -18.16
N CYS A 235 -11.16 42.45 -17.32
CA CYS A 235 -10.30 41.29 -17.45
C CYS A 235 -9.73 40.82 -16.10
N ILE A 236 -9.66 39.49 -15.95
CA ILE A 236 -9.01 38.82 -14.81
C ILE A 236 -7.83 38.02 -15.37
N VAL A 237 -6.62 38.37 -14.93
CA VAL A 237 -5.36 37.80 -15.41
C VAL A 237 -4.75 36.98 -14.29
N TRP A 238 -4.59 35.67 -14.50
CA TRP A 238 -3.98 34.75 -13.54
C TRP A 238 -2.61 34.31 -14.02
N VAL A 239 -1.58 34.47 -13.19
CA VAL A 239 -0.21 34.05 -13.49
C VAL A 239 0.39 33.32 -12.29
N HIS A 240 0.82 32.09 -12.53
CA HIS A 240 1.65 31.35 -11.59
C HIS A 240 3.11 31.81 -11.72
N VAL A 241 3.77 32.13 -10.61
CA VAL A 241 5.15 32.62 -10.58
C VAL A 241 6.07 31.46 -10.19
N SER A 242 6.81 30.91 -11.16
CA SER A 242 7.61 29.69 -10.94
C SER A 242 8.89 29.89 -10.12
N ASP A 243 9.23 28.88 -9.30
CA ASP A 243 10.33 28.85 -8.32
C ASP A 243 11.75 29.08 -8.87
N ASN A 244 11.99 28.89 -10.18
CA ASN A 244 13.35 28.77 -10.71
C ASN A 244 14.05 30.08 -11.14
N SER A 245 13.43 31.26 -10.96
CA SER A 245 14.07 32.60 -10.98
C SER A 245 13.02 33.70 -11.17
N PHE A 246 12.90 34.62 -10.23
CA PHE A 246 12.01 35.77 -10.38
C PHE A 246 12.59 36.75 -11.41
N ASN A 247 11.93 36.84 -12.57
CA ASN A 247 12.39 37.66 -13.70
C ASN A 247 11.21 38.46 -14.28
N ALA A 248 11.33 39.78 -14.25
CA ALA A 248 10.27 40.69 -14.64
C ALA A 248 9.84 40.52 -16.11
N ALA A 249 10.79 40.29 -17.03
CA ALA A 249 10.47 40.11 -18.45
C ALA A 249 9.69 38.82 -18.68
N ARG A 250 10.11 37.71 -18.06
CA ARG A 250 9.42 36.41 -18.13
C ARG A 250 8.01 36.48 -17.55
N ILE A 251 7.85 37.09 -16.39
CA ILE A 251 6.53 37.23 -15.75
C ILE A 251 5.63 38.17 -16.58
N THR A 252 6.17 39.29 -17.09
CA THR A 252 5.43 40.22 -17.97
C THR A 252 4.95 39.51 -19.24
N LYS A 253 5.78 38.62 -19.82
CA LYS A 253 5.40 37.77 -20.93
C LYS A 253 4.24 36.83 -20.57
N ASN A 254 4.31 36.15 -19.43
CA ASN A 254 3.22 35.28 -18.96
C ASN A 254 1.92 36.07 -18.70
N ILE A 255 2.00 37.28 -18.17
CA ILE A 255 0.84 38.18 -17.99
C ILE A 255 0.20 38.50 -19.35
N LEU A 256 1.01 38.87 -20.35
CA LEU A 256 0.53 39.15 -21.71
C LEU A 256 -0.08 37.93 -22.38
N GLU A 257 0.51 36.75 -22.20
CA GLU A 257 -0.03 35.48 -22.70
C GLU A 257 -1.39 35.18 -22.06
N ALA A 258 -1.51 35.35 -20.74
CA ALA A 258 -2.75 35.15 -20.03
C ALA A 258 -3.85 36.17 -20.42
N LEU A 259 -3.46 37.41 -20.70
CA LEU A 259 -4.35 38.52 -21.08
C LEU A 259 -4.83 38.43 -22.52
N THR A 260 -3.93 38.16 -23.48
CA THR A 260 -4.24 38.17 -24.92
C THR A 260 -4.60 36.80 -25.47
N LYS A 261 -4.33 35.72 -24.72
CA LYS A 261 -4.40 34.32 -25.16
C LYS A 261 -3.44 33.98 -26.31
N GLN A 262 -2.44 34.83 -26.56
CA GLN A 262 -1.44 34.67 -27.60
C GLN A 262 -0.05 34.97 -27.05
N LYS A 263 0.99 34.36 -27.64
CA LYS A 263 2.37 34.69 -27.29
C LYS A 263 2.71 36.10 -27.78
N PRO A 264 3.22 37.00 -26.91
CA PRO A 264 3.57 38.34 -27.34
C PRO A 264 4.78 38.28 -28.29
N ASN A 265 4.68 39.01 -29.40
CA ASN A 265 5.74 39.13 -30.39
C ASN A 265 6.78 40.19 -29.95
N ALA A 266 7.39 39.96 -28.79
CA ALA A 266 8.39 40.84 -28.19
C ALA A 266 9.30 40.06 -27.21
N ASP A 267 10.61 40.33 -27.27
CA ASP A 267 11.60 39.67 -26.42
C ASP A 267 12.29 40.62 -25.42
N THR A 268 12.13 41.94 -25.58
CA THR A 268 12.69 42.94 -24.66
C THR A 268 11.66 43.35 -23.61
N LEU A 269 12.12 43.62 -22.38
CA LEU A 269 11.26 44.07 -21.28
C LEU A 269 10.50 45.35 -21.64
N GLU A 270 11.16 46.29 -22.32
CA GLU A 270 10.55 47.56 -22.75
C GLU A 270 9.37 47.34 -23.71
N ALA A 271 9.58 46.51 -24.74
CA ALA A 271 8.51 46.19 -25.69
C ALA A 271 7.35 45.44 -25.02
N LEU A 272 7.65 44.49 -24.13
CA LEU A 272 6.64 43.77 -23.35
C LEU A 272 5.84 44.73 -22.45
N GLN A 273 6.49 45.64 -21.73
CA GLN A 273 5.82 46.63 -20.88
C GLN A 273 4.98 47.61 -21.71
N HIS A 274 5.44 48.02 -22.89
CA HIS A 274 4.67 48.88 -23.79
C HIS A 274 3.39 48.18 -24.27
N ILE A 275 3.50 46.93 -24.74
CA ILE A 275 2.34 46.13 -25.16
C ILE A 275 1.37 45.93 -24.00
N LEU A 276 1.88 45.66 -22.79
CA LEU A 276 1.04 45.47 -21.61
C LEU A 276 0.28 46.75 -21.25
N LYS A 277 0.96 47.90 -21.24
CA LYS A 277 0.32 49.20 -20.98
C LYS A 277 -0.79 49.50 -21.97
N GLU A 278 -0.57 49.30 -23.27
CA GLU A 278 -1.59 49.57 -24.28
C GLU A 278 -2.80 48.62 -24.16
N ASN A 279 -2.58 47.35 -23.79
CA ASN A 279 -3.68 46.41 -23.56
C ASN A 279 -4.51 46.70 -22.30
N LEU A 280 -3.94 47.39 -21.31
CA LEU A 280 -4.58 47.72 -20.03
C LEU A 280 -5.12 49.16 -19.97
N LYS A 281 -4.71 50.03 -20.90
CA LYS A 281 -4.97 51.48 -20.93
C LYS A 281 -6.45 51.86 -20.76
N SER A 282 -7.36 51.00 -21.22
CA SER A 282 -8.80 51.22 -21.19
C SER A 282 -9.60 50.14 -20.42
N LYS A 283 -8.94 49.36 -19.55
CA LYS A 283 -9.55 48.20 -18.87
C LYS A 283 -9.38 48.27 -17.36
N LYS A 284 -10.47 48.01 -16.63
CA LYS A 284 -10.45 47.64 -15.22
C LYS A 284 -9.99 46.19 -15.10
N PHE A 285 -8.78 45.98 -14.57
CA PHE A 285 -8.18 44.64 -14.49
C PHE A 285 -8.05 44.16 -13.04
N LEU A 286 -8.11 42.84 -12.88
CA LEU A 286 -7.63 42.13 -11.70
C LEU A 286 -6.43 41.28 -12.12
N LEU A 287 -5.25 41.56 -11.55
CA LEU A 287 -4.07 40.74 -11.74
C LEU A 287 -3.87 39.83 -10.52
N ILE A 288 -3.69 38.54 -10.77
CA ILE A 288 -3.48 37.53 -9.73
C ILE A 288 -2.12 36.89 -9.93
N LEU A 289 -1.26 37.05 -8.94
CA LEU A 289 0.06 36.44 -8.88
C LEU A 289 0.03 35.29 -7.87
N ASP A 290 0.00 34.07 -8.36
CA ASP A 290 -0.12 32.87 -7.54
C ASP A 290 1.26 32.27 -7.20
N ASP A 291 1.42 31.90 -5.93
CA ASP A 291 2.58 31.27 -5.29
C ASP A 291 3.89 32.04 -5.49
N VAL A 292 3.94 33.29 -5.00
CA VAL A 292 5.12 34.16 -5.13
C VAL A 292 6.05 34.04 -3.92
N TRP A 293 7.37 33.99 -4.17
CA TRP A 293 8.40 33.75 -3.13
C TRP A 293 9.53 34.80 -3.07
N GLU A 294 9.63 35.72 -4.05
CA GLU A 294 10.74 36.68 -4.10
C GLU A 294 10.50 37.91 -3.22
N ASP A 295 11.34 38.12 -2.21
CA ASP A 295 11.25 39.24 -1.26
C ASP A 295 12.51 40.11 -1.18
N SER A 296 13.54 39.81 -1.98
CA SER A 296 14.85 40.46 -1.89
C SER A 296 15.17 41.34 -3.10
N ASN A 297 14.68 40.97 -4.28
CA ASN A 297 15.01 41.63 -5.53
C ASN A 297 14.08 42.81 -5.84
N TRP A 298 14.28 43.91 -5.10
CA TRP A 298 13.54 45.17 -5.27
C TRP A 298 13.54 45.66 -6.74
N GLY A 299 14.66 45.53 -7.44
CA GLY A 299 14.82 45.99 -8.82
C GLY A 299 13.92 45.24 -9.82
N GLU A 300 13.83 43.91 -9.70
CA GLU A 300 12.92 43.12 -10.55
C GLU A 300 11.44 43.37 -10.22
N TRP A 301 11.10 43.57 -8.95
CA TRP A 301 9.74 43.98 -8.56
C TRP A 301 9.35 45.35 -9.14
N GLN A 302 10.25 46.34 -9.06
CA GLN A 302 10.03 47.65 -9.68
C GLN A 302 9.78 47.54 -11.18
N LYS A 303 10.59 46.73 -11.87
CA LYS A 303 10.41 46.46 -13.31
C LYS A 303 9.08 45.78 -13.60
N LEU A 304 8.72 44.75 -12.84
CA LEU A 304 7.45 44.02 -13.04
C LEU A 304 6.23 44.93 -12.81
N MET A 305 6.29 45.79 -11.79
CA MET A 305 5.16 46.59 -11.34
C MET A 305 5.01 47.93 -12.08
N ALA A 306 6.07 48.40 -12.75
CA ALA A 306 6.07 49.69 -13.48
C ALA A 306 4.89 49.91 -14.45
N PRO A 307 4.35 48.89 -15.16
CA PRO A 307 3.17 49.06 -16.01
C PRO A 307 1.88 49.42 -15.27
N PHE A 308 1.79 49.09 -13.98
CA PHE A 308 0.55 49.19 -13.19
C PHE A 308 0.47 50.45 -12.31
N GLN A 309 1.58 51.16 -12.10
CA GLN A 309 1.67 52.26 -11.12
C GLN A 309 0.86 53.52 -11.46
N ASN A 310 0.40 53.70 -12.71
CA ASN A 310 -0.31 54.89 -13.19
C ASN A 310 -1.56 54.53 -13.99
N SER A 311 -2.35 53.54 -13.55
CA SER A 311 -3.56 53.15 -14.26
C SER A 311 -4.58 54.32 -14.29
N PRO A 312 -5.10 54.71 -15.47
CA PRO A 312 -6.07 55.78 -15.59
C PRO A 312 -7.47 55.40 -15.08
N HIS A 313 -7.72 54.10 -14.84
CA HIS A 313 -9.00 53.58 -14.39
C HIS A 313 -9.01 53.25 -12.90
N ASN A 314 -9.86 53.97 -12.16
CA ASN A 314 -10.19 53.63 -10.79
C ASN A 314 -10.87 52.25 -10.74
N GLY A 315 -10.43 51.41 -9.81
CA GLY A 315 -11.03 50.09 -9.57
C GLY A 315 -10.21 48.88 -10.02
N SER A 316 -9.05 49.06 -10.65
CA SER A 316 -8.11 47.93 -10.89
C SER A 316 -7.53 47.41 -9.57
N ARG A 317 -7.17 46.13 -9.50
CA ARG A 317 -6.69 45.46 -8.28
C ARG A 317 -5.57 44.45 -8.59
N ILE A 318 -4.69 44.23 -7.62
CA ILE A 318 -3.71 43.13 -7.63
C ILE A 318 -3.95 42.25 -6.42
N LEU A 319 -4.09 40.94 -6.63
CA LEU A 319 -4.17 39.93 -5.59
C LEU A 319 -2.95 39.01 -5.70
N LEU A 320 -2.31 38.72 -4.57
CA LEU A 320 -1.22 37.74 -4.54
C LEU A 320 -1.47 36.63 -3.53
N THR A 321 -0.97 35.43 -3.85
CA THR A 321 -0.85 34.35 -2.87
C THR A 321 0.62 34.09 -2.58
N THR A 322 0.98 33.98 -1.31
CA THR A 322 2.38 33.76 -0.90
C THR A 322 2.44 33.01 0.43
N ARG A 323 3.62 32.47 0.75
CA ARG A 323 3.92 31.92 2.08
C ARG A 323 4.60 32.96 2.99
N MET A 324 5.01 34.10 2.44
CA MET A 324 5.95 35.01 3.06
C MET A 324 5.37 36.42 3.16
N THR A 325 5.25 36.96 4.37
CA THR A 325 4.81 38.34 4.60
C THR A 325 5.74 39.35 3.95
N SER A 326 7.05 39.07 3.92
CA SER A 326 8.06 39.92 3.28
C SER A 326 7.80 40.15 1.79
N VAL A 327 7.24 39.17 1.07
CA VAL A 327 6.83 39.32 -0.34
C VAL A 327 5.67 40.29 -0.47
N ALA A 328 4.68 40.22 0.43
CA ALA A 328 3.55 41.13 0.44
C ALA A 328 4.01 42.58 0.72
N ASP A 329 4.88 42.76 1.73
CA ASP A 329 5.44 44.06 2.09
C ASP A 329 6.29 44.67 0.96
N MET A 330 7.01 43.81 0.24
CA MET A 330 7.84 44.17 -0.90
C MET A 330 7.01 44.77 -2.04
N VAL A 331 5.99 44.05 -2.51
CA VAL A 331 5.15 44.55 -3.61
C VAL A 331 4.40 45.81 -3.22
N THR A 332 3.96 45.94 -1.96
CA THR A 332 3.30 47.14 -1.50
C THR A 332 4.23 48.32 -1.48
N SER A 333 5.44 48.15 -0.95
CA SER A 333 6.44 49.22 -0.90
C SER A 333 6.76 49.72 -2.31
N VAL A 334 6.84 48.80 -3.28
CA VAL A 334 7.02 49.13 -4.70
C VAL A 334 5.81 49.85 -5.29
N MET A 335 4.58 49.44 -4.94
CA MET A 335 3.34 50.05 -5.44
C MET A 335 2.91 51.32 -4.69
N ARG A 336 3.54 51.60 -3.54
CA ARG A 336 3.19 52.69 -2.60
C ARG A 336 1.70 52.68 -2.22
N SER A 337 1.09 51.51 -2.07
CA SER A 337 -0.34 51.36 -1.78
C SER A 337 -0.63 51.13 -0.30
N ASN A 338 -1.88 51.34 0.12
CA ASN A 338 -2.42 50.75 1.35
C ASN A 338 -2.68 49.25 1.13
N ASN A 339 -2.69 48.48 2.22
CA ASN A 339 -2.72 47.01 2.19
C ASN A 339 -3.93 46.42 2.88
N ASP A 340 -4.44 45.38 2.25
CA ASP A 340 -5.30 44.39 2.88
C ASP A 340 -4.60 43.03 2.80
N TYR A 341 -4.15 42.52 3.94
CA TYR A 341 -3.46 41.24 4.06
C TYR A 341 -4.23 40.31 4.97
N MET A 342 -4.31 39.03 4.59
CA MET A 342 -4.88 37.99 5.45
C MET A 342 -3.89 36.85 5.59
N ASN A 343 -3.69 36.45 6.84
CA ASN A 343 -3.05 35.18 7.16
C ASN A 343 -4.11 34.09 7.14
N LEU A 344 -4.09 33.27 6.09
CA LEU A 344 -4.97 32.14 5.91
C LEU A 344 -4.55 31.02 6.86
N ASN A 345 -5.35 30.83 7.90
CA ASN A 345 -5.14 29.79 8.90
C ASN A 345 -5.70 28.42 8.43
N GLY A 346 -5.41 27.38 9.20
CA GLY A 346 -6.06 26.07 9.03
C GLY A 346 -7.58 26.18 9.14
N LEU A 347 -8.28 25.21 8.56
CA LEU A 347 -9.71 25.03 8.78
C LEU A 347 -9.98 24.86 10.27
N ASP A 348 -11.11 25.40 10.73
CA ASP A 348 -11.58 25.11 12.08
C ASP A 348 -11.86 23.60 12.26
N GLU A 349 -11.97 23.17 13.52
CA GLU A 349 -12.12 21.76 13.86
C GLU A 349 -13.32 21.11 13.17
N TYR A 350 -14.43 21.85 13.04
CA TYR A 350 -15.65 21.35 12.42
C TYR A 350 -15.46 21.10 10.93
N HIS A 351 -14.98 22.09 10.17
CA HIS A 351 -14.77 21.98 8.74
C HIS A 351 -13.65 21.00 8.38
N ASN A 352 -12.60 20.95 9.21
CA ASN A 352 -11.53 19.96 9.08
C ASN A 352 -12.05 18.53 9.31
N PHE A 353 -12.91 18.34 10.30
CA PHE A 353 -13.58 17.06 10.54
C PHE A 353 -14.53 16.69 9.40
N MET A 354 -15.31 17.63 8.87
CA MET A 354 -16.19 17.38 7.73
C MET A 354 -15.39 16.94 6.49
N MET A 355 -14.25 17.58 6.25
CA MET A 355 -13.32 17.19 5.19
C MET A 355 -12.77 15.78 5.44
N PHE A 356 -12.31 15.49 6.66
CA PHE A 356 -11.85 14.15 7.04
C PHE A 356 -12.93 13.09 6.81
N LYS A 357 -14.14 13.35 7.31
CA LYS A 357 -15.31 12.46 7.21
C LYS A 357 -15.58 12.13 5.74
N LYS A 358 -15.57 13.14 4.86
CA LYS A 358 -15.79 12.96 3.43
C LYS A 358 -14.76 12.01 2.79
N TYR A 359 -13.48 12.20 3.07
CA TYR A 359 -12.42 11.45 2.38
C TYR A 359 -12.12 10.09 3.01
N ALA A 360 -12.26 9.96 4.34
CA ALA A 360 -11.95 8.73 5.07
C ALA A 360 -13.07 7.68 4.95
N PHE A 361 -14.33 8.13 5.00
CA PHE A 361 -15.51 7.26 4.90
C PHE A 361 -16.16 7.34 3.51
N TYR A 362 -15.37 7.69 2.51
CA TYR A 362 -15.85 7.80 1.14
C TYR A 362 -16.51 6.49 0.67
N GLY A 363 -17.80 6.54 0.35
CA GLY A 363 -18.58 5.39 -0.11
C GLY A 363 -19.18 4.51 1.00
N MET A 364 -19.11 4.92 2.26
CA MET A 364 -19.70 4.18 3.40
C MET A 364 -21.08 4.75 3.78
N LYS A 365 -22.00 3.92 4.29
CA LYS A 365 -23.29 4.41 4.82
C LYS A 365 -23.05 5.03 6.19
N THR A 366 -23.76 6.12 6.51
CA THR A 366 -23.58 6.85 7.78
C THR A 366 -23.73 5.93 8.99
N GLU A 367 -24.69 5.00 8.95
CA GLU A 367 -24.95 3.99 9.99
C GLU A 367 -23.71 3.12 10.31
N ASP A 368 -22.86 2.84 9.31
CA ASP A 368 -21.69 1.96 9.44
C ASP A 368 -20.51 2.62 10.16
N TYR A 369 -20.48 3.95 10.25
CA TYR A 369 -19.38 4.70 10.84
C TYR A 369 -19.81 5.80 11.82
N GLU A 370 -21.10 5.91 12.14
CA GLU A 370 -21.61 6.92 13.07
C GLU A 370 -20.95 6.82 14.46
N HIS A 371 -20.75 5.59 14.93
CA HIS A 371 -20.03 5.29 16.18
C HIS A 371 -18.54 5.70 16.13
N LEU A 372 -17.98 5.95 14.95
CA LEU A 372 -16.60 6.37 14.72
C LEU A 372 -16.44 7.87 14.56
N LEU A 373 -17.54 8.64 14.50
CA LEU A 373 -17.47 10.10 14.37
C LEU A 373 -16.63 10.74 15.49
N PRO A 374 -16.75 10.35 16.78
CA PRO A 374 -15.91 10.91 17.84
C PRO A 374 -14.41 10.63 17.62
N LEU A 375 -14.07 9.48 17.04
CA LEU A 375 -12.70 9.17 16.64
C LEU A 375 -12.25 10.03 15.46
N ALA A 376 -13.02 9.99 14.39
CA ALA A 376 -12.69 10.69 13.17
C ALA A 376 -12.46 12.18 13.46
N GLU A 377 -13.22 12.76 14.39
CA GLU A 377 -13.00 14.10 14.92
C GLU A 377 -11.64 14.22 15.64
N ARG A 378 -11.29 13.28 16.53
CA ARG A 378 -9.97 13.25 17.21
C ARG A 378 -8.79 13.09 16.24
N ILE A 379 -8.91 12.27 15.20
CA ILE A 379 -7.87 12.11 14.16
C ILE A 379 -7.77 13.40 13.36
N ALA A 380 -8.90 13.94 12.90
CA ALA A 380 -8.93 15.21 12.17
C ALA A 380 -8.26 16.33 12.96
N LYS A 381 -8.53 16.45 14.28
CA LYS A 381 -7.87 17.44 15.15
C LYS A 381 -6.33 17.37 15.10
N LYS A 382 -5.74 16.18 14.95
CA LYS A 382 -4.28 16.03 14.82
C LYS A 382 -3.72 16.65 13.53
N PHE A 383 -4.55 16.85 12.51
CA PHE A 383 -4.14 17.48 11.25
C PHE A 383 -4.15 19.01 11.30
N GLN A 384 -4.53 19.59 12.45
CA GLN A 384 -4.44 21.03 12.73
C GLN A 384 -5.08 21.91 11.64
N GLY A 385 -6.15 21.42 11.01
CA GLY A 385 -6.89 22.16 9.99
C GLY A 385 -6.19 22.28 8.63
N CYS A 386 -5.06 21.60 8.38
CA CYS A 386 -4.38 21.67 7.08
C CYS A 386 -5.12 20.84 6.01
N PRO A 387 -5.78 21.45 5.01
CA PRO A 387 -6.63 20.72 4.06
C PRO A 387 -5.88 19.65 3.27
N LEU A 388 -4.65 19.95 2.85
CA LEU A 388 -3.83 19.00 2.09
C LEU A 388 -3.48 17.76 2.92
N VAL A 389 -3.08 17.96 4.18
CA VAL A 389 -2.76 16.86 5.10
C VAL A 389 -4.01 16.04 5.39
N THR A 390 -5.13 16.69 5.71
CA THR A 390 -6.40 16.02 5.99
C THR A 390 -6.84 15.16 4.82
N LYS A 391 -6.83 15.70 3.60
CA LYS A 391 -7.18 14.95 2.39
C LYS A 391 -6.31 13.70 2.21
N ILE A 392 -4.98 13.88 2.18
CA ILE A 392 -4.04 12.80 1.90
C ILE A 392 -4.10 11.72 2.99
N ALA A 393 -4.15 12.12 4.26
CA ALA A 393 -4.19 11.18 5.37
C ALA A 393 -5.48 10.36 5.37
N SER A 394 -6.62 10.99 5.12
CA SER A 394 -7.92 10.31 4.98
C SER A 394 -7.96 9.34 3.80
N GLU A 395 -7.46 9.73 2.63
CA GLU A 395 -7.38 8.86 1.45
C GLU A 395 -6.42 7.68 1.67
N HIS A 396 -5.31 7.90 2.39
CA HIS A 396 -4.35 6.85 2.71
C HIS A 396 -4.88 5.84 3.73
N LEU A 397 -5.64 6.29 4.73
CA LEU A 397 -6.34 5.44 5.68
C LEU A 397 -7.25 4.44 4.97
N ARG A 398 -7.94 4.90 3.92
CA ARG A 398 -8.85 4.08 3.12
C ARG A 398 -8.15 3.05 2.21
N SER A 399 -6.99 3.39 1.65
CA SER A 399 -6.33 2.62 0.57
C SER A 399 -5.27 1.61 1.05
N ASN A 400 -4.92 1.56 2.34
CA ASN A 400 -3.85 0.70 2.85
C ASN A 400 -4.35 -0.70 3.26
N PHE A 401 -4.09 -1.74 2.44
CA PHE A 401 -4.53 -3.12 2.71
C PHE A 401 -3.86 -3.76 3.92
N CYS A 402 -2.58 -3.49 4.14
CA CYS A 402 -1.86 -3.99 5.30
C CYS A 402 -2.50 -3.49 6.61
N PHE A 403 -2.94 -2.22 6.62
CA PHE A 403 -3.73 -1.64 7.71
C PHE A 403 -5.13 -2.27 7.83
N ARG A 404 -5.88 -2.36 6.73
CA ARG A 404 -7.23 -2.98 6.70
C ARG A 404 -7.20 -4.42 7.20
N TYR A 405 -6.22 -5.20 6.75
CA TYR A 405 -6.03 -6.60 7.14
C TYR A 405 -5.84 -6.77 8.64
N CYS A 406 -5.19 -5.82 9.32
CA CYS A 406 -5.02 -5.88 10.77
C CYS A 406 -6.35 -5.81 11.56
N SER A 407 -7.47 -5.44 10.93
CA SER A 407 -8.79 -5.42 11.57
C SER A 407 -9.28 -6.82 11.97
N ILE A 408 -8.80 -7.89 11.32
CA ILE A 408 -9.19 -9.28 11.63
C ILE A 408 -8.72 -9.71 13.02
N PHE A 409 -7.70 -9.05 13.58
CA PHE A 409 -7.20 -9.33 14.92
C PHE A 409 -7.99 -8.53 15.98
N PRO A 410 -8.07 -8.99 17.24
CA PRO A 410 -8.74 -8.26 18.31
C PRO A 410 -8.06 -6.92 18.64
N LYS A 411 -8.77 -6.04 19.34
CA LYS A 411 -8.20 -4.80 19.88
C LYS A 411 -7.03 -5.10 20.81
N GLY A 412 -6.01 -4.25 20.81
CA GLY A 412 -4.81 -4.44 21.62
C GLY A 412 -3.91 -5.61 21.19
N TYR A 413 -4.14 -6.24 20.03
CA TYR A 413 -3.27 -7.31 19.55
C TYR A 413 -1.82 -6.83 19.38
N GLU A 414 -0.89 -7.59 19.95
CA GLU A 414 0.54 -7.29 19.94
C GLU A 414 1.18 -7.93 18.72
N PHE A 415 1.36 -7.15 17.65
CA PHE A 415 1.98 -7.64 16.42
C PHE A 415 3.49 -7.70 16.55
N LYS A 416 4.07 -8.90 16.48
CA LYS A 416 5.49 -9.03 16.17
C LYS A 416 5.74 -8.61 14.73
N LYS A 417 6.75 -7.77 14.51
CA LYS A 417 7.14 -7.28 13.17
C LYS A 417 7.27 -8.42 12.16
N ASP A 418 8.05 -9.44 12.52
CA ASP A 418 8.33 -10.58 11.64
C ASP A 418 7.05 -11.39 11.33
N GLU A 419 6.12 -11.50 12.27
CA GLU A 419 4.86 -12.25 12.07
C GLU A 419 3.92 -11.52 11.11
N ILE A 420 3.66 -10.23 11.36
CA ILE A 420 2.68 -9.48 10.54
C ILE A 420 3.16 -9.28 9.10
N VAL A 421 4.47 -9.07 8.90
CA VAL A 421 5.06 -8.96 7.55
C VAL A 421 4.89 -10.28 6.79
N LYS A 422 5.18 -11.42 7.43
CA LYS A 422 5.01 -12.76 6.82
C LYS A 422 3.53 -13.05 6.51
N MET A 423 2.60 -12.61 7.35
CA MET A 423 1.16 -12.73 7.09
C MET A 423 0.72 -11.87 5.88
N TRP A 424 1.22 -10.64 5.76
CA TRP A 424 0.97 -9.79 4.60
C TRP A 424 1.54 -10.39 3.31
N MET A 425 2.76 -10.94 3.37
CA MET A 425 3.35 -11.69 2.25
C MET A 425 2.47 -12.88 1.84
N GLY A 426 2.16 -13.75 2.80
CA GLY A 426 1.38 -14.95 2.56
C GLY A 426 -0.02 -14.68 2.01
N SER A 427 -0.66 -13.62 2.50
CA SER A 427 -1.98 -13.18 2.03
C SER A 427 -1.93 -12.49 0.66
N GLY A 428 -0.74 -12.13 0.16
CA GLY A 428 -0.57 -11.43 -1.11
C GLY A 428 -0.84 -9.92 -1.03
N LEU A 429 -0.61 -9.28 0.12
CA LEU A 429 -0.90 -7.86 0.33
C LEU A 429 0.28 -6.93 0.01
N ILE A 430 1.46 -7.50 -0.26
CA ILE A 430 2.67 -6.75 -0.58
C ILE A 430 2.83 -6.66 -2.09
N LEU A 431 2.86 -5.42 -2.59
CA LEU A 431 3.14 -5.12 -3.98
C LEU A 431 4.61 -5.31 -4.29
N ILE A 432 4.91 -6.30 -5.13
CA ILE A 432 6.25 -6.54 -5.65
C ILE A 432 6.25 -5.90 -7.04
N ASP A 433 6.86 -4.73 -7.16
CA ASP A 433 7.23 -4.19 -8.47
C ASP A 433 8.29 -5.11 -9.09
N SER A 434 8.43 -5.10 -10.41
CA SER A 434 9.39 -5.87 -11.22
C SER A 434 10.88 -5.71 -10.85
N GLY A 435 11.19 -5.02 -9.75
CA GLY A 435 12.53 -4.85 -9.19
C GLY A 435 13.06 -6.05 -8.39
N THR A 436 14.32 -5.95 -7.98
CA THR A 436 15.07 -6.97 -7.23
C THR A 436 14.83 -6.93 -5.72
N GLU A 437 13.91 -6.10 -5.25
CA GLU A 437 13.70 -5.84 -3.83
C GLU A 437 12.92 -6.99 -3.17
N ARG A 438 13.25 -7.31 -1.92
CA ARG A 438 12.66 -8.46 -1.23
C ARG A 438 11.30 -8.07 -0.65
N PRO A 439 10.26 -8.91 -0.78
CA PRO A 439 8.95 -8.67 -0.16
C PRO A 439 9.02 -8.47 1.35
N GLU A 440 9.98 -9.09 2.03
CA GLU A 440 10.26 -8.89 3.46
C GLU A 440 10.62 -7.41 3.74
N ASP A 441 11.53 -6.84 2.95
CA ASP A 441 11.99 -5.45 3.08
C ASP A 441 10.86 -4.46 2.73
N ILE A 442 10.07 -4.76 1.71
CA ILE A 442 8.91 -3.95 1.31
C ILE A 442 7.86 -3.94 2.43
N GLY A 443 7.54 -5.11 3.00
CA GLY A 443 6.56 -5.25 4.09
C GLY A 443 7.02 -4.56 5.37
N GLU A 444 8.30 -4.70 5.72
CA GLU A 444 8.88 -3.96 6.83
C GLU A 444 8.74 -2.44 6.63
N ARG A 445 9.06 -1.94 5.43
CA ARG A 445 8.93 -0.52 5.12
C ARG A 445 7.48 -0.05 5.23
N TYR A 446 6.50 -0.85 4.83
CA TYR A 446 5.08 -0.54 5.04
C TYR A 446 4.73 -0.43 6.52
N LEU A 447 5.17 -1.38 7.35
CA LEU A 447 4.93 -1.33 8.79
C LEU A 447 5.59 -0.10 9.43
N VAL A 448 6.85 0.19 9.09
CA VAL A 448 7.57 1.37 9.59
C VAL A 448 6.88 2.66 9.16
N GLN A 449 6.37 2.75 7.93
CA GLN A 449 5.61 3.91 7.46
C GLN A 449 4.28 4.06 8.22
N LEU A 450 3.56 2.97 8.48
CA LEU A 450 2.33 3.00 9.28
C LEU A 450 2.62 3.44 10.72
N ALA A 451 3.67 2.91 11.35
CA ALA A 451 4.10 3.30 12.68
C ALA A 451 4.52 4.79 12.74
N ARG A 452 5.29 5.28 11.75
CA ARG A 452 5.66 6.71 11.65
C ARG A 452 4.45 7.63 11.51
N LYS A 453 3.36 7.15 10.92
CA LYS A 453 2.07 7.85 10.83
C LYS A 453 1.20 7.69 12.09
N SER A 454 1.74 7.10 13.15
CA SER A 454 1.05 6.77 14.41
C SER A 454 -0.11 5.80 14.27
N PHE A 455 -0.12 4.96 13.23
CA PHE A 455 -1.14 3.91 13.09
C PHE A 455 -0.88 2.74 14.05
N PHE A 456 0.39 2.53 14.38
CA PHE A 456 0.85 1.59 15.39
C PHE A 456 1.69 2.33 16.41
N THR A 457 1.52 1.95 17.67
CA THR A 457 2.44 2.29 18.76
C THR A 457 3.50 1.19 18.81
N PHE A 458 4.78 1.58 18.80
CA PHE A 458 5.89 0.66 19.04
C PHE A 458 6.11 0.50 20.54
N ALA A 459 6.18 -0.73 21.01
CA ALA A 459 6.42 -1.09 22.40
C ALA A 459 7.53 -2.15 22.51
N THR A 460 8.30 -2.08 23.58
CA THR A 460 9.36 -3.04 23.89
C THR A 460 9.11 -3.65 25.26
N VAL A 461 9.27 -4.97 25.37
CA VAL A 461 9.21 -5.69 26.64
C VAL A 461 10.58 -6.27 26.93
N GLY A 462 11.08 -6.06 28.15
CA GLY A 462 12.38 -6.56 28.60
C GLY A 462 13.57 -5.67 28.24
N ASP A 463 14.74 -6.03 28.77
CA ASP A 463 16.01 -5.36 28.46
C ASP A 463 16.49 -5.78 27.06
N PRO A 464 17.02 -4.87 26.20
CA PRO A 464 17.52 -5.21 24.87
C PRO A 464 18.60 -6.30 24.83
N CYS A 465 19.33 -6.52 25.92
CA CYS A 465 20.33 -7.58 26.05
C CYS A 465 19.76 -8.88 26.65
N SER A 466 18.47 -8.91 26.98
CA SER A 466 17.79 -10.07 27.56
C SER A 466 17.22 -10.99 26.48
N LYS A 467 17.24 -12.31 26.74
CA LYS A 467 16.54 -13.32 25.91
C LYS A 467 15.02 -13.14 25.88
N PHE A 468 14.47 -12.35 26.81
CA PHE A 468 13.05 -12.01 26.87
C PHE A 468 12.72 -10.69 26.18
N TYR A 469 13.71 -10.06 25.52
CA TYR A 469 13.48 -8.87 24.72
C TYR A 469 12.49 -9.18 23.59
N ALA A 470 11.44 -8.38 23.51
CA ALA A 470 10.49 -8.49 22.42
C ALA A 470 9.95 -7.11 22.02
N GLU A 471 9.90 -6.90 20.73
CA GLU A 471 9.35 -5.70 20.10
C GLU A 471 7.97 -6.00 19.52
N TYR A 472 7.01 -5.15 19.83
CA TYR A 472 5.64 -5.28 19.37
C TYR A 472 5.11 -3.96 18.81
N TYR A 473 4.23 -4.10 17.84
CA TYR A 473 3.44 -3.01 17.28
C TYR A 473 2.00 -3.22 17.73
N VAL A 474 1.40 -2.22 18.37
CA VAL A 474 0.02 -2.27 18.83
C VAL A 474 -0.78 -1.23 18.08
N MET A 475 -1.85 -1.65 17.40
CA MET A 475 -2.77 -0.73 16.77
C MET A 475 -3.66 -0.10 17.86
N HIS A 476 -3.74 1.23 17.87
CA HIS A 476 -4.60 1.93 18.81
C HIS A 476 -6.08 1.53 18.56
N ASP A 477 -6.86 1.28 19.61
CA ASP A 477 -8.25 0.77 19.54
C ASP A 477 -9.13 1.52 18.53
N LEU A 478 -9.00 2.83 18.52
CA LEU A 478 -9.66 3.69 17.58
C LEU A 478 -9.27 3.42 16.10
N LEU A 479 -7.97 3.33 15.81
CA LEU A 479 -7.50 2.99 14.47
C LEU A 479 -7.91 1.57 14.08
N HIS A 480 -8.00 0.68 15.06
CA HIS A 480 -8.56 -0.65 14.89
C HIS A 480 -10.04 -0.60 14.47
N GLU A 481 -10.87 0.22 15.12
CA GLU A 481 -12.26 0.41 14.72
C GLU A 481 -12.39 0.99 13.31
N LEU A 482 -11.55 1.97 12.96
CA LEU A 482 -11.49 2.51 11.60
C LEU A 482 -11.10 1.43 10.59
N ALA A 483 -10.10 0.59 10.90
CA ALA A 483 -9.72 -0.54 10.07
C ALA A 483 -10.88 -1.52 9.87
N CYS A 484 -11.67 -1.84 10.92
CA CYS A 484 -12.89 -2.66 10.80
C CYS A 484 -13.90 -2.04 9.86
N SER A 485 -14.14 -0.73 9.99
CA SER A 485 -15.07 0.02 9.15
C SER A 485 -14.66 -0.03 7.67
N VAL A 486 -13.43 0.37 7.36
CA VAL A 486 -12.96 0.40 5.96
C VAL A 486 -12.74 -0.99 5.37
N SER A 487 -12.72 -2.05 6.18
CA SER A 487 -12.62 -3.45 5.75
C SER A 487 -13.95 -4.21 5.80
N ALA A 488 -15.06 -3.51 6.05
CA ALA A 488 -16.39 -4.10 6.07
C ALA A 488 -16.69 -4.87 4.78
N GLY A 489 -17.23 -6.09 4.94
CA GLY A 489 -17.49 -7.02 3.84
C GLY A 489 -16.28 -7.85 3.41
N GLU A 490 -15.05 -7.37 3.60
CA GLU A 490 -13.82 -8.08 3.19
C GLU A 490 -13.17 -8.85 4.35
N CYS A 491 -13.11 -8.25 5.53
CA CYS A 491 -12.52 -8.83 6.74
C CYS A 491 -13.63 -9.20 7.73
N LEU A 492 -13.53 -10.40 8.31
CA LEU A 492 -14.46 -10.90 9.31
C LEU A 492 -13.71 -11.47 10.51
N ARG A 493 -14.13 -11.07 11.71
CA ARG A 493 -13.62 -11.59 12.98
C ARG A 493 -14.76 -12.26 13.74
N LEU A 494 -14.51 -13.46 14.28
CA LEU A 494 -15.41 -14.18 15.18
C LEU A 494 -14.70 -14.43 16.51
N GLU A 495 -15.25 -13.91 17.60
CA GLU A 495 -14.67 -14.07 18.95
C GLU A 495 -15.25 -15.28 19.72
N SER A 496 -16.48 -15.69 19.38
CA SER A 496 -17.16 -16.89 19.89
C SER A 496 -18.28 -17.28 18.92
N GLY A 497 -18.83 -18.50 19.05
CA GLY A 497 -19.92 -19.01 18.20
C GLY A 497 -21.09 -18.04 18.04
N GLY A 498 -21.77 -18.15 16.90
CA GLY A 498 -22.75 -17.17 16.41
C GLY A 498 -23.10 -17.39 14.94
N TYR A 499 -24.32 -17.01 14.56
CA TYR A 499 -24.87 -17.25 13.23
C TYR A 499 -24.02 -16.60 12.12
N MET A 500 -23.35 -17.44 11.32
CA MET A 500 -22.60 -17.00 10.14
C MET A 500 -23.57 -16.73 8.99
N GLN A 501 -24.01 -15.48 8.80
CA GLN A 501 -24.71 -15.09 7.57
C GLN A 501 -23.79 -15.32 6.37
N ARG A 502 -24.33 -15.85 5.28
CA ARG A 502 -23.60 -16.10 4.04
C ARG A 502 -23.10 -14.77 3.46
N LYS A 503 -21.83 -14.42 3.69
CA LYS A 503 -21.18 -13.23 3.15
C LYS A 503 -20.16 -13.65 2.10
N CYS A 504 -20.60 -13.76 0.84
CA CYS A 504 -19.75 -14.19 -0.28
C CYS A 504 -18.57 -13.24 -0.55
N THR A 505 -18.54 -12.05 0.06
CA THR A 505 -17.50 -11.03 -0.11
C THR A 505 -16.31 -11.15 0.87
N VAL A 506 -16.35 -12.03 1.87
CA VAL A 506 -15.27 -12.12 2.87
C VAL A 506 -14.03 -12.82 2.28
N ARG A 507 -12.86 -12.18 2.43
CA ARG A 507 -11.53 -12.68 2.00
C ARG A 507 -10.66 -13.10 3.18
N HIS A 508 -10.81 -12.45 4.33
CA HIS A 508 -9.95 -12.70 5.48
C HIS A 508 -10.80 -12.97 6.72
N LEU A 509 -10.62 -14.15 7.29
CA LEU A 509 -11.40 -14.64 8.43
C LEU A 509 -10.46 -14.99 9.58
N TRP A 510 -10.76 -14.44 10.76
CA TRP A 510 -10.15 -14.82 12.02
C TRP A 510 -11.20 -15.37 12.97
N ILE A 511 -10.90 -16.50 13.62
CA ILE A 511 -11.78 -17.19 14.56
C ILE A 511 -11.03 -17.45 15.85
N ALA A 512 -11.47 -16.86 16.96
CA ALA A 512 -11.05 -17.23 18.31
C ALA A 512 -12.00 -18.25 18.94
N ASN A 513 -11.49 -18.95 19.96
CA ASN A 513 -12.26 -19.90 20.75
C ASN A 513 -12.99 -20.89 19.84
N PHE A 514 -12.26 -21.47 18.88
CA PHE A 514 -12.78 -22.44 17.92
C PHE A 514 -13.55 -23.57 18.58
N ASN A 515 -13.17 -23.95 19.79
CA ASN A 515 -13.79 -24.95 20.63
C ASN A 515 -15.20 -24.58 21.13
N LYS A 516 -15.69 -23.37 20.83
CA LYS A 516 -17.07 -22.94 21.11
C LYS A 516 -17.98 -23.05 19.89
N LEU A 517 -17.47 -23.42 18.72
CA LEU A 517 -18.27 -23.60 17.52
C LEU A 517 -18.99 -24.94 17.51
N THR A 518 -20.16 -24.99 16.87
CA THR A 518 -20.81 -26.25 16.51
C THR A 518 -20.19 -26.84 15.24
N THR A 519 -20.41 -28.13 14.99
CA THR A 519 -19.96 -28.78 13.76
C THR A 519 -20.59 -28.13 12.51
N GLU A 520 -21.84 -27.66 12.62
CA GLU A 520 -22.54 -26.95 11.56
C GLU A 520 -21.90 -25.58 11.27
N GLU A 521 -21.50 -24.85 12.30
CA GLU A 521 -20.79 -23.57 12.16
C GLU A 521 -19.40 -23.77 11.53
N ILE A 522 -18.67 -24.83 11.91
CA ILE A 522 -17.40 -25.18 11.26
C ILE A 522 -17.63 -25.45 9.78
N LYS A 523 -18.61 -26.30 9.43
CA LYS A 523 -18.95 -26.60 8.03
C LYS A 523 -19.38 -25.36 7.25
N ALA A 524 -20.05 -24.40 7.89
CA ALA A 524 -20.48 -23.15 7.26
C ALA A 524 -19.30 -22.27 6.78
N ILE A 525 -18.09 -22.46 7.31
CA ILE A 525 -16.88 -21.75 6.83
C ILE A 525 -16.64 -22.03 5.33
N SER A 526 -17.01 -23.22 4.83
CA SER A 526 -16.88 -23.54 3.40
C SER A 526 -17.75 -22.68 2.48
N SER A 527 -18.71 -21.92 3.01
CA SER A 527 -19.54 -21.00 2.23
C SER A 527 -18.83 -19.69 1.85
N PHE A 528 -17.64 -19.42 2.41
CA PHE A 528 -16.79 -18.29 2.03
C PHE A 528 -15.95 -18.64 0.80
N GLU A 529 -16.58 -18.65 -0.38
CA GLU A 529 -15.96 -19.08 -1.65
C GLU A 529 -14.71 -18.24 -2.03
N ASN A 530 -14.67 -16.98 -1.64
CA ASN A 530 -13.59 -16.03 -1.94
C ASN A 530 -12.54 -15.95 -0.80
N LEU A 531 -12.56 -16.87 0.17
CA LEU A 531 -11.65 -16.80 1.32
C LEU A 531 -10.18 -17.01 0.91
N ARG A 532 -9.33 -16.07 1.31
CA ARG A 532 -7.89 -16.02 1.06
C ARG A 532 -7.06 -16.29 2.31
N SER A 533 -7.54 -15.87 3.48
CA SER A 533 -6.83 -16.07 4.74
C SER A 533 -7.77 -16.61 5.80
N LEU A 534 -7.37 -17.70 6.44
CA LEU A 534 -8.07 -18.31 7.58
C LEU A 534 -7.10 -18.41 8.76
N ILE A 535 -7.41 -17.68 9.82
CA ILE A 535 -6.69 -17.73 11.09
C ILE A 535 -7.62 -18.28 12.15
N ILE A 536 -7.22 -19.37 12.80
CA ILE A 536 -7.95 -19.99 13.89
C ILE A 536 -7.05 -20.01 15.11
N GLU A 537 -7.55 -19.48 16.22
CA GLU A 537 -6.85 -19.46 17.50
C GLU A 537 -7.72 -20.14 18.57
N ASP A 538 -7.17 -21.16 19.21
CA ASP A 538 -7.80 -21.80 20.37
C ASP A 538 -6.81 -21.92 21.55
N PRO A 539 -7.17 -21.45 22.76
CA PRO A 539 -6.32 -21.62 23.93
C PRO A 539 -6.36 -23.05 24.50
N TYR A 540 -7.33 -23.89 24.10
CA TYR A 540 -7.57 -25.22 24.63
C TYR A 540 -7.40 -26.31 23.56
N HIS A 541 -7.45 -27.58 24.00
CA HIS A 541 -7.41 -28.72 23.10
C HIS A 541 -8.75 -28.88 22.36
N VAL A 542 -8.69 -28.89 21.03
CA VAL A 542 -9.83 -29.13 20.13
C VAL A 542 -10.02 -30.63 19.93
N ASN A 543 -11.25 -31.14 19.99
CA ASN A 543 -11.52 -32.57 19.80
C ASN A 543 -11.31 -33.04 18.35
N ASP A 544 -11.10 -34.34 18.15
CA ASP A 544 -10.77 -34.89 16.82
C ASP A 544 -11.92 -34.73 15.80
N VAL A 545 -13.19 -34.73 16.25
CA VAL A 545 -14.36 -34.54 15.36
C VAL A 545 -14.35 -33.16 14.70
N TRP A 546 -14.01 -32.12 15.46
CA TRP A 546 -13.93 -30.75 14.94
C TRP A 546 -12.70 -30.52 14.07
N ILE A 547 -11.59 -31.20 14.38
CA ILE A 547 -10.41 -31.19 13.52
C ILE A 547 -10.76 -31.83 12.16
N SER A 548 -11.40 -32.99 12.13
CA SER A 548 -11.82 -33.60 10.85
C SER A 548 -12.81 -32.74 10.07
N ALA A 549 -13.76 -32.09 10.73
CA ALA A 549 -14.67 -31.14 10.06
C ALA A 549 -13.90 -29.95 9.46
N LEU A 550 -12.89 -29.44 10.15
CA LEU A 550 -12.03 -28.36 9.65
C LEU A 550 -11.18 -28.82 8.45
N GLU A 551 -10.65 -30.04 8.48
CA GLU A 551 -9.89 -30.62 7.36
C GLU A 551 -10.76 -30.71 6.09
N GLU A 552 -12.01 -31.16 6.20
CA GLU A 552 -12.97 -31.17 5.10
C GLU A 552 -13.22 -29.75 4.55
N VAL A 553 -13.44 -28.77 5.44
CA VAL A 553 -13.66 -27.37 5.07
C VAL A 553 -12.47 -26.79 4.32
N VAL A 554 -11.25 -26.98 4.83
CA VAL A 554 -10.03 -26.46 4.20
C VAL A 554 -9.87 -26.99 2.78
N GLN A 555 -10.22 -28.26 2.52
CA GLN A 555 -10.18 -28.83 1.17
C GLN A 555 -11.15 -28.16 0.19
N LEU A 556 -12.25 -27.57 0.68
CA LEU A 556 -13.22 -26.85 -0.15
C LEU A 556 -12.76 -25.42 -0.49
N LEU A 557 -11.89 -24.82 0.34
CA LEU A 557 -11.40 -23.46 0.20
C LEU A 557 -10.25 -23.35 -0.82
N ARG A 558 -10.56 -23.51 -2.12
CA ARG A 558 -9.56 -23.59 -3.18
C ARG A 558 -8.71 -22.33 -3.34
N GLY A 559 -9.29 -21.15 -3.09
CA GLY A 559 -8.61 -19.85 -3.20
C GLY A 559 -7.72 -19.46 -2.01
N LEU A 560 -7.59 -20.34 -1.00
CA LEU A 560 -6.90 -20.06 0.25
C LEU A 560 -5.38 -19.90 0.04
N ARG A 561 -4.83 -18.81 0.59
CA ARG A 561 -3.41 -18.40 0.50
C ARG A 561 -2.71 -18.44 1.86
N LEU A 562 -3.44 -18.16 2.94
CA LEU A 562 -2.91 -18.19 4.29
C LEU A 562 -3.77 -19.08 5.19
N LEU A 563 -3.13 -20.03 5.85
CA LEU A 563 -3.73 -20.87 6.89
C LEU A 563 -2.89 -20.78 8.17
N SER A 564 -3.49 -20.31 9.27
CA SER A 564 -2.83 -20.26 10.57
C SER A 564 -3.70 -20.91 11.63
N LEU A 565 -3.25 -22.01 12.20
CA LEU A 565 -3.95 -22.76 13.25
C LEU A 565 -3.14 -22.72 14.56
N LYS A 566 -3.46 -21.76 15.43
CA LYS A 566 -2.90 -21.66 16.78
C LYS A 566 -3.78 -22.47 17.75
N GLY A 567 -3.17 -23.31 18.58
CA GLY A 567 -3.87 -24.24 19.48
C GLY A 567 -4.20 -25.62 18.88
N ILE A 568 -4.27 -25.74 17.56
CA ILE A 568 -4.59 -27.01 16.88
C ILE A 568 -3.32 -27.83 16.66
N THR A 569 -3.31 -29.08 17.14
CA THR A 569 -2.09 -29.90 17.24
C THR A 569 -2.10 -31.19 16.41
N LYS A 570 -3.26 -31.59 15.86
CA LYS A 570 -3.41 -32.85 15.11
C LYS A 570 -3.96 -32.67 13.69
N PHE A 571 -3.83 -31.48 13.12
CA PHE A 571 -4.35 -31.20 11.78
C PHE A 571 -3.56 -31.95 10.70
N CYS A 572 -4.26 -32.51 9.72
CA CYS A 572 -3.70 -33.19 8.55
C CYS A 572 -4.11 -32.47 7.25
N LEU A 573 -3.14 -32.12 6.42
CA LEU A 573 -3.42 -31.69 5.06
C LEU A 573 -3.69 -32.89 4.15
N ALA A 574 -4.62 -32.73 3.21
CA ALA A 574 -4.89 -33.75 2.21
C ALA A 574 -3.63 -34.08 1.40
N LYS A 575 -3.42 -35.36 1.10
CA LYS A 575 -2.26 -35.84 0.32
C LYS A 575 -2.28 -35.36 -1.14
N GLU A 576 -3.48 -35.14 -1.67
CA GLU A 576 -3.69 -34.50 -2.97
C GLU A 576 -3.86 -32.99 -2.79
N VAL A 577 -3.07 -32.20 -3.53
CA VAL A 577 -3.09 -30.75 -3.37
C VAL A 577 -4.29 -30.13 -4.05
N VAL A 578 -5.27 -29.81 -3.22
CA VAL A 578 -6.43 -29.01 -3.60
C VAL A 578 -6.13 -27.52 -3.43
N ASN A 579 -5.44 -27.13 -2.36
CA ASN A 579 -5.15 -25.73 -2.01
C ASN A 579 -3.83 -25.24 -2.60
N LYS A 580 -3.73 -25.21 -3.94
CA LYS A 580 -2.51 -24.86 -4.67
C LYS A 580 -2.00 -23.44 -4.40
N HIS A 581 -2.87 -22.54 -3.95
CA HIS A 581 -2.55 -21.12 -3.72
C HIS A 581 -1.95 -20.85 -2.34
N LEU A 582 -1.80 -21.86 -1.47
CA LEU A 582 -1.24 -21.67 -0.13
C LEU A 582 0.22 -21.17 -0.19
N ARG A 583 0.46 -20.04 0.48
CA ARG A 583 1.78 -19.38 0.61
C ARG A 583 2.24 -19.28 2.05
N TYR A 584 1.31 -19.27 3.01
CA TYR A 584 1.61 -19.21 4.42
C TYR A 584 0.87 -20.30 5.18
N ILE A 585 1.65 -21.05 5.96
CA ILE A 585 1.15 -22.09 6.82
C ILE A 585 1.77 -21.95 8.20
N SER A 586 0.92 -21.86 9.22
CA SER A 586 1.30 -21.88 10.63
C SER A 586 0.47 -22.91 11.38
N PHE A 587 1.13 -23.77 12.15
CA PHE A 587 0.46 -24.77 12.99
C PHE A 587 1.02 -24.78 14.41
N SER A 588 0.22 -25.21 15.38
CA SER A 588 0.76 -25.51 16.71
C SER A 588 1.36 -26.91 16.80
N GLY A 589 0.85 -27.85 16.02
CA GLY A 589 1.42 -29.19 15.81
C GLY A 589 0.76 -29.85 14.61
N MET A 590 1.43 -30.82 13.99
CA MET A 590 0.96 -31.50 12.78
C MET A 590 1.23 -33.00 12.88
N GLN A 591 0.33 -33.82 12.33
CA GLN A 591 0.47 -35.28 12.32
C GLN A 591 1.04 -35.84 11.01
N ASP A 592 0.72 -35.24 9.86
CA ASP A 592 1.18 -35.71 8.54
C ASP A 592 1.61 -34.52 7.67
N MET A 593 2.80 -34.60 7.06
CA MET A 593 3.40 -33.56 6.23
C MET A 593 3.27 -33.84 4.72
N ASP A 594 2.71 -34.97 4.30
CA ASP A 594 2.73 -35.44 2.90
C ASP A 594 2.24 -34.36 1.92
N GLY A 595 1.14 -33.67 2.26
CA GLY A 595 0.54 -32.64 1.43
C GLY A 595 1.40 -31.37 1.27
N ILE A 596 2.31 -31.07 2.21
CA ILE A 596 3.12 -29.84 2.19
C ILE A 596 4.18 -29.88 1.10
N SER A 597 4.76 -31.06 0.84
CA SER A 597 5.82 -31.25 -0.16
C SER A 597 5.40 -30.86 -1.58
N LYS A 598 4.10 -30.80 -1.84
CA LYS A 598 3.50 -30.44 -3.12
C LYS A 598 2.99 -28.99 -3.15
N LEU A 599 3.15 -28.20 -2.09
CA LEU A 599 2.72 -26.79 -2.06
C LEU A 599 3.79 -25.87 -2.68
N TYR A 600 3.97 -25.92 -4.00
CA TYR A 600 5.08 -25.23 -4.66
C TYR A 600 5.07 -23.69 -4.51
N HIS A 601 3.91 -23.09 -4.21
CA HIS A 601 3.80 -21.65 -3.90
C HIS A 601 4.13 -21.29 -2.44
N LEU A 602 4.42 -22.27 -1.59
CA LEU A 602 4.63 -22.06 -0.17
C LEU A 602 5.88 -21.18 0.08
N GLN A 603 5.69 -20.09 0.83
CA GLN A 603 6.73 -19.13 1.18
C GLN A 603 7.08 -19.18 2.67
N VAL A 604 6.09 -19.41 3.52
CA VAL A 604 6.23 -19.39 4.98
C VAL A 604 5.66 -20.68 5.56
N LEU A 605 6.51 -21.43 6.26
CA LEU A 605 6.13 -22.60 7.03
C LEU A 605 6.61 -22.43 8.48
N THR A 606 5.69 -22.41 9.43
CA THR A 606 6.03 -22.25 10.85
C THR A 606 5.26 -23.23 11.73
N THR A 607 5.93 -23.74 12.76
CA THR A 607 5.29 -24.53 13.82
C THR A 607 5.68 -24.02 15.20
N VAL A 608 4.76 -24.10 16.17
CA VAL A 608 5.00 -23.71 17.57
C VAL A 608 5.55 -24.89 18.38
N LYS A 609 4.97 -26.08 18.26
CA LYS A 609 5.40 -27.31 18.96
C LYS A 609 6.00 -28.31 17.98
N ARG A 610 6.67 -29.32 18.56
CA ARG A 610 7.24 -30.46 17.85
C ARG A 610 6.21 -31.14 16.96
N ILE A 611 6.60 -31.44 15.72
CA ILE A 611 5.83 -32.29 14.82
C ILE A 611 6.14 -33.74 15.20
N SER A 612 5.12 -34.52 15.57
CA SER A 612 5.29 -35.95 15.80
C SER A 612 5.18 -36.69 14.48
N THR A 613 6.28 -36.84 13.73
CA THR A 613 6.28 -37.63 12.49
C THR A 613 6.77 -39.05 12.73
N ALA A 614 6.15 -40.01 12.05
CA ALA A 614 6.73 -41.33 11.83
C ALA A 614 7.81 -41.26 10.71
N PRO A 615 8.88 -42.08 10.73
CA PRO A 615 10.08 -41.93 9.89
C PRO A 615 9.95 -42.10 8.36
N LYS A 616 8.73 -42.15 7.80
CA LYS A 616 8.46 -42.62 6.42
C LYS A 616 7.85 -41.58 5.47
N GLN A 617 7.73 -40.31 5.86
CA GLN A 617 6.92 -39.33 5.11
C GLN A 617 7.68 -38.05 4.75
N VAL A 618 8.93 -38.14 4.27
CA VAL A 618 9.64 -36.94 3.80
C VAL A 618 10.50 -37.14 2.57
N ASN A 619 9.82 -37.33 1.44
CA ASN A 619 10.44 -37.09 0.14
C ASN A 619 9.83 -35.80 -0.42
N ASN A 620 10.68 -34.87 -0.89
CA ASN A 620 10.36 -33.76 -1.82
C ASN A 620 10.09 -32.34 -1.26
N ILE A 621 10.19 -32.03 0.04
CA ILE A 621 10.13 -30.61 0.48
C ILE A 621 11.32 -29.79 -0.05
N GLU A 622 12.43 -30.44 -0.38
CA GLU A 622 13.57 -29.83 -1.07
C GLU A 622 13.20 -29.23 -2.46
N ASN A 623 12.01 -29.55 -2.97
CA ASN A 623 11.47 -29.01 -4.22
C ASN A 623 10.70 -27.68 -4.04
N LEU A 624 10.47 -27.23 -2.80
CA LEU A 624 9.79 -25.96 -2.53
C LEU A 624 10.76 -24.77 -2.74
N SER A 625 11.13 -24.53 -3.99
CA SER A 625 12.13 -23.53 -4.40
C SER A 625 11.79 -22.09 -3.96
N HIS A 626 10.50 -21.81 -3.70
CA HIS A 626 9.99 -20.51 -3.27
C HIS A 626 9.90 -20.35 -1.74
N LEU A 627 10.25 -21.39 -0.97
CA LEU A 627 10.21 -21.34 0.48
C LEU A 627 11.23 -20.33 1.01
N ARG A 628 10.76 -19.37 1.82
CA ARG A 628 11.54 -18.24 2.32
C ARG A 628 11.74 -18.25 3.83
N TYR A 629 10.76 -18.76 4.56
CA TYR A 629 10.82 -18.86 6.01
C TYR A 629 10.45 -20.27 6.47
N VAL A 630 11.30 -20.83 7.34
CA VAL A 630 11.04 -22.08 8.05
C VAL A 630 11.35 -21.92 9.54
N SER A 631 10.43 -22.36 10.40
CA SER A 631 10.69 -22.55 11.83
C SER A 631 10.18 -23.90 12.31
N TYR A 632 11.05 -24.70 12.92
CA TYR A 632 10.74 -26.05 13.43
C TYR A 632 10.10 -26.07 14.84
N GLY A 633 9.87 -24.92 15.47
CA GLY A 633 9.29 -24.83 16.83
C GLY A 633 10.24 -25.25 17.97
N SER A 634 9.81 -25.09 19.22
CA SER A 634 10.61 -25.45 20.41
C SER A 634 10.63 -26.96 20.64
N ASN A 635 11.81 -27.55 20.90
CA ASN A 635 12.09 -29.00 20.96
C ASN A 635 11.91 -29.69 19.62
N GLY A 636 12.60 -29.19 18.59
CA GLY A 636 12.35 -29.47 17.18
C GLY A 636 12.09 -30.94 16.84
N PHE A 637 11.42 -31.12 15.71
CA PHE A 637 11.74 -32.09 14.67
C PHE A 637 10.66 -31.97 13.58
N GLY A 638 11.09 -31.83 12.35
CA GLY A 638 10.34 -32.11 11.13
C GLY A 638 11.34 -32.78 10.19
N GLU A 639 10.97 -33.89 9.57
CA GLU A 639 11.94 -34.74 8.88
C GLU A 639 12.35 -34.24 7.47
N PHE A 640 12.50 -32.94 7.20
CA PHE A 640 12.74 -32.45 5.83
C PHE A 640 14.10 -31.81 5.56
N PHE A 641 14.63 -32.11 4.37
CA PHE A 641 15.92 -31.64 3.89
C PHE A 641 15.81 -30.23 3.31
N VAL A 642 16.68 -29.34 3.79
CA VAL A 642 16.82 -27.97 3.25
C VAL A 642 17.91 -27.86 2.18
N GLY A 643 18.57 -28.98 1.85
CA GLY A 643 19.80 -29.02 1.06
C GLY A 643 19.71 -28.44 -0.35
N ARG A 644 18.55 -28.49 -1.01
CA ARG A 644 18.36 -27.92 -2.37
C ARG A 644 17.69 -26.56 -2.37
N LEU A 645 17.25 -26.06 -1.21
CA LEU A 645 16.61 -24.75 -1.14
C LEU A 645 17.65 -23.66 -1.39
N THR A 646 17.30 -22.65 -2.17
CA THR A 646 18.20 -21.54 -2.53
C THR A 646 17.61 -20.17 -2.18
N SER A 647 16.28 -20.07 -2.12
CA SER A 647 15.54 -18.84 -1.83
C SER A 647 15.32 -18.57 -0.34
N LEU A 648 15.67 -19.52 0.53
CA LEU A 648 15.40 -19.44 1.97
C LEU A 648 16.11 -18.24 2.60
N GLN A 649 15.34 -17.38 3.28
CA GLN A 649 15.81 -16.15 3.95
C GLN A 649 15.97 -16.36 5.45
N GLU A 650 15.10 -17.17 6.07
CA GLU A 650 15.17 -17.43 7.51
C GLU A 650 14.94 -18.91 7.82
N LEU A 651 15.82 -19.45 8.67
CA LEU A 651 15.77 -20.84 9.13
C LEU A 651 15.95 -20.86 10.65
N HIS A 652 14.88 -21.20 11.36
CA HIS A 652 14.84 -21.21 12.82
C HIS A 652 14.74 -22.62 13.38
N ASN A 653 15.42 -22.86 14.50
CA ASN A 653 15.46 -24.15 15.21
C ASN A 653 15.92 -25.35 14.34
N PHE A 654 16.93 -25.18 13.47
CA PHE A 654 17.47 -26.30 12.68
C PHE A 654 18.33 -27.22 13.55
N GLU A 655 17.84 -28.42 13.83
CA GLU A 655 18.54 -29.38 14.70
C GLU A 655 19.52 -30.27 13.92
N ILE A 656 20.79 -30.22 14.31
CA ILE A 656 21.82 -31.11 13.78
C ILE A 656 21.64 -32.52 14.35
N GLN A 657 21.68 -33.51 13.46
CA GLN A 657 21.52 -34.92 13.80
C GLN A 657 22.55 -35.77 13.06
N LEU A 658 22.77 -36.99 13.53
CA LEU A 658 23.67 -37.93 12.87
C LEU A 658 23.11 -38.57 11.58
N LYS A 659 21.90 -38.19 11.15
CA LYS A 659 21.20 -38.68 9.95
C LYS A 659 21.54 -37.83 8.72
N GLU A 660 21.64 -38.44 7.53
CA GLU A 660 21.83 -37.71 6.28
C GLU A 660 20.70 -36.69 6.05
N GLY A 661 21.06 -35.54 5.46
CA GLY A 661 20.15 -34.43 5.19
C GLY A 661 19.90 -33.47 6.38
N TYR A 662 20.26 -33.88 7.61
CA TYR A 662 20.24 -33.03 8.82
C TYR A 662 21.64 -32.70 9.33
N ARG A 663 22.67 -33.04 8.54
CA ARG A 663 24.04 -32.61 8.78
C ARG A 663 24.14 -31.12 8.52
N ILE A 664 25.12 -30.47 9.16
CA ILE A 664 25.38 -29.05 8.95
C ILE A 664 25.77 -28.74 7.50
N SER A 665 26.37 -29.70 6.78
CA SER A 665 26.68 -29.59 5.36
C SER A 665 25.44 -29.39 4.47
N SER A 666 24.23 -29.75 4.93
CA SER A 666 22.98 -29.44 4.23
C SER A 666 22.74 -27.94 4.05
N LEU A 667 23.39 -27.09 4.84
CA LEU A 667 23.25 -25.63 4.72
C LEU A 667 24.00 -25.05 3.51
N ARG A 668 24.77 -25.88 2.78
CA ARG A 668 25.66 -25.48 1.68
C ARG A 668 25.03 -24.53 0.67
N ASN A 669 23.80 -24.81 0.22
CA ASN A 669 23.16 -24.07 -0.88
C ASN A 669 22.31 -22.87 -0.41
N LEU A 670 22.17 -22.66 0.91
CA LEU A 670 21.41 -21.56 1.50
C LEU A 670 22.20 -20.25 1.41
N ASN A 671 22.43 -19.74 0.20
CA ASN A 671 23.25 -18.54 -0.02
C ASN A 671 22.48 -17.24 0.22
N SER A 672 21.15 -17.27 0.12
CA SER A 672 20.27 -16.11 0.34
C SER A 672 19.86 -15.91 1.81
N ILE A 673 20.34 -16.78 2.72
CA ILE A 673 19.91 -16.78 4.12
C ILE A 673 20.36 -15.51 4.85
N CYS A 674 19.46 -14.95 5.64
CA CYS A 674 19.64 -13.72 6.41
C CYS A 674 19.61 -13.95 7.92
N LYS A 675 18.77 -14.87 8.40
CA LYS A 675 18.73 -15.32 9.80
C LYS A 675 18.83 -16.83 9.87
N LEU A 676 19.75 -17.34 10.68
CA LEU A 676 20.00 -18.76 10.83
C LEU A 676 20.14 -19.12 12.31
N GLN A 677 19.34 -20.06 12.79
CA GLN A 677 19.45 -20.64 14.12
C GLN A 677 19.70 -22.14 14.01
N ILE A 678 20.85 -22.58 14.53
CA ILE A 678 21.29 -23.97 14.55
C ILE A 678 21.24 -24.47 16.00
N CYS A 679 20.72 -25.67 16.18
CA CYS A 679 20.58 -26.35 17.45
C CYS A 679 21.29 -27.71 17.44
N ASN A 680 21.64 -28.20 18.63
CA ASN A 680 22.30 -29.48 18.87
C ASN A 680 23.66 -29.61 18.18
N LEU A 681 24.47 -28.54 18.21
CA LEU A 681 25.79 -28.52 17.57
C LEU A 681 26.76 -29.60 18.11
N GLU A 682 26.52 -30.15 19.30
CA GLU A 682 27.26 -31.31 19.83
C GLU A 682 27.16 -32.58 18.97
N ASN A 683 26.22 -32.61 18.01
CA ASN A 683 26.00 -33.72 17.07
C ASN A 683 26.78 -33.58 15.75
N VAL A 684 27.57 -32.52 15.57
CA VAL A 684 28.43 -32.39 14.38
C VAL A 684 29.44 -33.55 14.35
N GLY A 685 29.43 -34.32 13.26
CA GLY A 685 30.23 -35.54 13.15
C GLY A 685 31.70 -35.28 12.78
N THR A 686 31.95 -34.38 11.82
CA THR A 686 33.30 -34.11 11.31
C THR A 686 33.51 -32.63 11.00
N HIS A 687 34.75 -32.15 11.08
CA HIS A 687 35.12 -30.78 10.70
C HIS A 687 34.87 -30.51 9.20
N LYS A 688 34.91 -31.54 8.36
CA LYS A 688 34.65 -31.42 6.92
C LYS A 688 33.23 -30.94 6.64
N GLU A 689 32.25 -31.44 7.39
CA GLU A 689 30.84 -31.03 7.25
C GLU A 689 30.64 -29.53 7.55
N ILE A 690 31.40 -28.97 8.49
CA ILE A 690 31.36 -27.53 8.83
C ILE A 690 31.86 -26.69 7.65
N ILE A 691 32.97 -27.10 7.03
CA ILE A 691 33.54 -26.40 5.87
C ILE A 691 32.56 -26.44 4.70
N GLU A 692 31.89 -27.57 4.48
CA GLU A 692 30.88 -27.73 3.42
C GLU A 692 29.64 -26.85 3.62
N ALA A 693 29.29 -26.51 4.88
CA ALA A 693 28.20 -25.59 5.19
C ALA A 693 28.45 -24.15 4.71
N LYS A 694 29.72 -23.79 4.46
CA LYS A 694 30.14 -22.52 3.84
C LYS A 694 29.57 -21.28 4.53
N LEU A 695 29.56 -21.23 5.86
CA LEU A 695 29.02 -20.09 6.61
C LEU A 695 29.71 -18.76 6.26
N ARG A 696 31.02 -18.78 5.97
CA ARG A 696 31.79 -17.62 5.50
C ARG A 696 31.33 -17.07 4.15
N ASP A 697 30.73 -17.90 3.30
CA ASP A 697 30.31 -17.50 1.95
C ASP A 697 28.91 -16.85 1.96
N LYS A 698 28.19 -16.87 3.09
CA LYS A 698 26.80 -16.42 3.21
C LYS A 698 26.74 -14.90 3.43
N SER A 699 26.99 -14.13 2.37
CA SER A 699 27.13 -12.67 2.42
C SER A 699 25.90 -11.88 2.87
N TYR A 700 24.71 -12.50 2.84
CA TYR A 700 23.46 -11.90 3.32
C TYR A 700 23.12 -12.24 4.78
N LEU A 701 23.89 -13.12 5.43
CA LEU A 701 23.64 -13.56 6.80
C LEU A 701 23.92 -12.43 7.79
N ARG A 702 22.86 -11.92 8.43
CA ARG A 702 22.93 -10.83 9.41
C ARG A 702 22.74 -11.31 10.85
N SER A 703 22.05 -12.43 11.06
CA SER A 703 21.81 -12.98 12.39
C SER A 703 22.11 -14.47 12.43
N LEU A 704 22.98 -14.89 13.36
CA LEU A 704 23.37 -16.28 13.56
C LEU A 704 23.21 -16.65 15.04
N SER A 705 22.49 -17.75 15.31
CA SER A 705 22.35 -18.33 16.64
C SER A 705 22.86 -19.77 16.65
N LEU A 706 23.85 -20.04 17.49
CA LEU A 706 24.54 -21.33 17.63
C LEU A 706 24.23 -21.92 19.01
N ASN A 707 23.49 -23.03 19.04
CA ASN A 707 22.96 -23.60 20.28
C ASN A 707 23.41 -25.06 20.48
N TRP A 708 23.95 -25.31 21.67
CA TRP A 708 24.24 -26.65 22.20
C TRP A 708 23.15 -27.06 23.20
N SER A 709 22.85 -28.36 23.29
CA SER A 709 21.86 -28.83 24.26
C SER A 709 22.37 -28.74 25.70
N LYS A 710 21.49 -28.36 26.63
CA LYS A 710 21.81 -28.27 28.07
C LYS A 710 21.93 -29.64 28.76
N THR A 711 21.60 -30.74 28.07
CA THR A 711 21.30 -32.05 28.67
C THR A 711 22.41 -33.09 28.51
N THR A 712 23.47 -32.80 27.77
CA THR A 712 24.59 -33.74 27.62
C THR A 712 25.68 -33.45 28.66
N ASN A 713 25.63 -34.19 29.78
CA ASN A 713 26.72 -34.27 30.76
C ASN A 713 28.00 -34.96 30.21
N VAL A 714 28.10 -35.13 28.89
CA VAL A 714 29.24 -35.75 28.23
C VAL A 714 30.14 -34.61 27.77
N LEU A 715 31.24 -34.39 28.48
CA LEU A 715 32.35 -33.53 28.08
C LEU A 715 32.92 -34.04 26.74
N LYS A 716 32.32 -33.66 25.61
CA LYS A 716 33.02 -33.69 24.33
C LYS A 716 33.97 -32.49 24.35
N ASN A 717 35.27 -32.76 24.53
CA ASN A 717 36.34 -31.76 24.53
C ASN A 717 36.54 -31.02 23.18
N ASP A 718 35.63 -31.19 22.23
CA ASP A 718 35.77 -30.70 20.85
C ASP A 718 34.86 -29.49 20.55
N ASP A 719 34.03 -29.03 21.49
CA ASP A 719 33.17 -27.84 21.30
C ASP A 719 34.00 -26.60 20.88
N ASP A 720 35.18 -26.43 21.50
CA ASP A 720 36.16 -25.40 21.13
C ASP A 720 36.57 -25.50 19.66
N LEU A 721 36.80 -26.72 19.16
CA LEU A 721 37.23 -26.97 17.79
C LEU A 721 36.08 -26.77 16.79
N ILE A 722 34.86 -27.16 17.16
CA ILE A 722 33.66 -26.97 16.34
C ILE A 722 33.39 -25.47 16.16
N LEU A 723 33.34 -24.72 17.26
CA LEU A 723 33.05 -23.29 17.24
C LEU A 723 34.14 -22.51 16.48
N ASP A 724 35.42 -22.87 16.62
CA ASP A 724 36.52 -22.24 15.88
C ASP A 724 36.40 -22.40 14.34
N LYS A 725 35.73 -23.45 13.86
CA LYS A 725 35.49 -23.65 12.41
C LYS A 725 34.18 -23.05 11.90
N LEU A 726 33.25 -22.70 12.78
CA LEU A 726 31.96 -22.06 12.44
C LEU A 726 32.10 -20.55 12.20
N GLU A 727 33.15 -20.12 11.49
CA GLU A 727 33.36 -18.70 11.21
C GLU A 727 32.25 -18.18 10.27
N PRO A 728 31.48 -17.16 10.70
CA PRO A 728 30.45 -16.54 9.87
C PRO A 728 31.04 -15.56 8.85
N HIS A 729 30.22 -15.11 7.90
CA HIS A 729 30.60 -13.99 7.02
C HIS A 729 30.81 -12.70 7.86
N SER A 730 31.73 -11.83 7.42
CA SER A 730 32.07 -10.55 8.07
C SER A 730 30.95 -9.50 8.16
N HIS A 731 29.78 -9.75 7.56
CA HIS A 731 28.64 -8.82 7.59
C HIS A 731 27.63 -9.16 8.70
N LEU A 732 27.96 -10.12 9.56
CA LEU A 732 27.08 -10.54 10.64
C LEU A 732 26.84 -9.37 11.61
N GLU A 733 25.57 -9.04 11.84
CA GLU A 733 25.14 -7.96 12.73
C GLU A 733 24.84 -8.48 14.14
N ASN A 734 24.28 -9.70 14.23
CA ASN A 734 23.86 -10.32 15.49
C ASN A 734 24.39 -11.76 15.61
N LEU A 735 25.07 -12.05 16.73
CA LEU A 735 25.58 -13.38 17.07
C LEU A 735 25.06 -13.80 18.44
N GLU A 736 24.39 -14.94 18.52
CA GLU A 736 24.05 -15.61 19.78
C GLU A 736 24.78 -16.96 19.86
N ILE A 737 25.43 -17.21 21.00
CA ILE A 737 26.01 -18.51 21.32
C ILE A 737 25.42 -18.94 22.65
N SER A 738 24.83 -20.13 22.70
CA SER A 738 24.20 -20.64 23.93
C SER A 738 24.43 -22.13 24.16
N GLY A 739 24.54 -22.52 25.43
CA GLY A 739 24.84 -23.92 25.82
C GLY A 739 26.27 -24.37 25.55
N TYR A 740 27.13 -23.48 25.05
CA TYR A 740 28.53 -23.77 24.76
C TYR A 740 29.32 -24.12 26.01
N ASN A 741 29.94 -25.30 26.03
CA ASN A 741 30.72 -25.80 27.17
C ASN A 741 32.24 -25.81 26.90
N GLY A 742 32.69 -25.21 25.79
CA GLY A 742 34.11 -25.09 25.47
C GLY A 742 34.84 -24.14 26.42
N LEU A 743 36.15 -24.33 26.56
CA LEU A 743 37.01 -23.57 27.47
C LEU A 743 37.60 -22.31 26.82
N ARG A 744 37.50 -22.17 25.49
CA ARG A 744 38.12 -21.08 24.73
C ARG A 744 37.11 -20.44 23.79
N PHE A 745 37.26 -19.13 23.56
CA PHE A 745 36.57 -18.45 22.48
C PHE A 745 37.24 -18.79 21.12
N PRO A 746 36.48 -18.79 20.02
CA PRO A 746 37.02 -19.09 18.72
C PRO A 746 37.90 -17.94 18.22
N THR A 747 38.90 -18.27 17.40
CA THR A 747 39.90 -17.29 16.94
C THR A 747 39.30 -16.16 16.12
N TRP A 748 38.22 -16.41 15.38
CA TRP A 748 37.52 -15.39 14.60
C TRP A 748 36.69 -14.41 15.44
N LEU A 749 36.48 -14.68 16.73
CA LEU A 749 35.86 -13.73 17.68
C LEU A 749 36.90 -12.86 18.38
N SER A 750 38.20 -13.18 18.22
CA SER A 750 39.25 -12.40 18.84
C SER A 750 39.32 -11.01 18.21
N ILE A 751 38.99 -10.03 19.03
CA ILE A 751 39.13 -8.61 18.71
C ILE A 751 40.60 -8.37 18.42
N HIS A 752 40.95 -7.96 17.20
CA HIS A 752 42.19 -7.23 17.00
C HIS A 752 42.08 -5.96 17.84
N ALA A 753 42.61 -6.02 19.07
CA ALA A 753 42.70 -4.90 20.00
C ALA A 753 43.63 -3.80 19.45
#